data_AF-A0A5J5BMQ7-F1
#
_entry.id   AF-A0A5J5BMQ7-F1
#
_cell.length_a   1.000
_cell.length_b   1.000
_cell.length_c   1.000
_cell.angle_alpha   90.00
_cell.angle_beta   90.00
_cell.angle_gamma   90.00
#
_symmetry.space_group_name_H-M   'P 1'
#
loop_
_entity.id
_entity.type
_entity.pdbx_description
1 polymer ?
#
loop_
_entity_poly.entity_id
_entity_poly.type
_entity_poly.pdbx_seq_one_letter_code
_entity_poly.pdbx_strand_id
1 'polypeptide(L)'
;MERETTSTKRNGLLFAVNRERFELSTFDPSTTMLEFLRSHTRFKSVKLSCGEGGCGACVVLLSKYDPVLEQVEHFTVSSCLTLLGSINGCSITTSEGLGNSKDGFHPIHQRFAGFHASQCGFCTPGMCVSLFSALVNAEKTDRPEPPLGFSKLTVSEAEKAIAGNLCRCTGYRSIVDACKSFAADVDMEDLGLNIYWKKGDDKGMKVSRLPFYNPSDQICTFPDFLKNENNSAMLVNYKRYSWYNPFSVEELKNLLKSNLVENGTRMKLVVGNTGTGYYKESEHHDKYIDLRYIPELSMIRRDHMGIEIGAAVTISKAILALKEEKKCGLHSEGKAVFKKIADHMEKIASGFIRNSASLGGNLVMAQRKNFPSDIATIFLAAGSMVNIMTGLKHEKLSLEEFLESPPLDSKAVLFSVQIPYWDLNRNNTETDTKLLFETYRAAPRPLGNALPYLNAAFLAEISHCKTSDGIIIKNVQLAFGAYGTKHAMRAKKVEEFLAGKTLSLGLLHEAVKLVRATVVPEEGTSNPAYRSSLAVGFLFQFLHPLVDACAQFSNSCLDGYTLLENASKIKCNYNEFDHLQNPALLSSAKQVVETCREYYPVGEPITKSGAAIQASGEAVYVDDIPSPMNCLHGAFIYSTKPLAWVKGVKFESRSLPDRVTGILSFRDIPKEGENIGSKTIFGIEPLFADDLTRCAGQRIAFVVAESQKVADMAAKVAMVDYDIENLEPPILTVEEAVKRSSFFEVPSFLYPPQVGDFSKGMAEADHKILNAEIKLGSQYYFYMETQTALAVPDEDNCMVVYSSIQCPEYAHSVIARCLGIPEHNVRVITRRVGGGFGGKAIRAMPVATACALAAYKLCRPVRIYVNRKTDMIMAGGRHPMKIKYSVGFKSNGKITALHLDILINAGMSADISPIMPRNMLGALKKYDWGALSFDIKVCKTNHSSKSAMRAPGEVQASFIAEAVIEHVASVLSMEVDSIRNRNLHTFDSLSLFHEGSAGEPLEYTLPSLWDKLASSSSFAYRAEMIKEFNRSNKWQKKGISRVPIVHEVSLRPTPGKVSILWDGSVVVEVGGIEVGQGLWTKVKQMTAFALSAIQCDGTEDLLEKVRVIQSDTLSLIQGGFTAGSTTSESSCEAVRLCCNALVERLTPLKENLQEQMCSVKWDILILQAHSQAVNLSASSYYVPEFTSMQYPKLWCCSERGGGKSSDWGNHNFES
;
A
#
# COMPACT_ATOMS: atom_id res chain seq x y z
N MET A 1 -32.14 -12.29 60.67
CA MET A 1 -32.44 -11.05 59.93
C MET A 1 -31.22 -10.76 59.06
N GLU A 2 -31.25 -11.37 57.88
CA GLU A 2 -30.22 -11.31 56.85
C GLU A 2 -30.13 -9.90 56.27
N ARG A 3 -28.91 -9.38 56.11
CA ARG A 3 -28.63 -8.34 55.11
C ARG A 3 -28.03 -9.05 53.91
N GLU A 4 -28.86 -9.23 52.89
CA GLU A 4 -28.50 -9.68 51.55
C GLU A 4 -27.28 -8.91 51.04
N THR A 5 -26.14 -9.59 50.95
CA THR A 5 -25.01 -9.20 50.12
C THR A 5 -25.36 -9.53 48.67
N THR A 6 -26.14 -8.66 48.02
CA THR A 6 -26.28 -8.71 46.56
C THR A 6 -24.93 -8.37 45.92
N SER A 7 -24.21 -9.41 45.48
CA SER A 7 -23.14 -9.32 44.49
C SER A 7 -23.68 -8.64 43.23
N THR A 8 -23.44 -7.33 43.10
CA THR A 8 -23.73 -6.58 41.88
C THR A 8 -22.81 -7.07 40.76
N LYS A 9 -23.32 -7.99 39.92
CA LYS A 9 -22.68 -8.38 38.66
C LYS A 9 -22.43 -7.14 37.80
N ARG A 10 -21.15 -6.83 37.54
CA ARG A 10 -20.74 -5.72 36.65
C ARG A 10 -21.08 -6.10 35.20
N ASN A 11 -21.89 -5.27 34.53
CA ASN A 11 -22.50 -5.55 33.23
C ASN A 11 -21.95 -4.64 32.09
N GLY A 12 -20.64 -4.44 32.00
CA GLY A 12 -20.00 -3.55 31.01
C GLY A 12 -18.79 -4.18 30.32
N LEU A 13 -18.39 -3.61 29.18
CA LEU A 13 -17.18 -3.99 28.44
C LEU A 13 -15.96 -3.33 29.11
N LEU A 14 -15.02 -4.14 29.62
CA LEU A 14 -13.82 -3.68 30.33
C LEU A 14 -12.57 -4.02 29.52
N PHE A 15 -11.72 -3.03 29.25
CA PHE A 15 -10.44 -3.21 28.55
C PHE A 15 -9.47 -2.07 28.89
N ALA A 16 -8.24 -2.17 28.38
CA ALA A 16 -7.25 -1.10 28.50
C ALA A 16 -6.83 -0.57 27.12
N VAL A 17 -6.52 0.73 27.03
CA VAL A 17 -5.83 1.33 25.88
C VAL A 17 -4.64 2.12 26.39
N ASN A 18 -3.43 1.77 25.95
CA ASN A 18 -2.18 2.39 26.40
C ASN A 18 -2.07 2.47 27.94
N ARG A 19 -2.54 1.41 28.63
CA ARG A 19 -2.64 1.25 30.11
C ARG A 19 -3.82 1.97 30.77
N GLU A 20 -4.54 2.83 30.07
CA GLU A 20 -5.73 3.50 30.60
C GLU A 20 -6.94 2.56 30.63
N ARG A 21 -7.66 2.54 31.76
CA ARG A 21 -8.86 1.70 31.97
C ARG A 21 -10.06 2.31 31.25
N PHE A 22 -10.74 1.49 30.44
CA PHE A 22 -12.01 1.84 29.80
C PHE A 22 -13.08 0.84 30.23
N GLU A 23 -14.19 1.37 30.73
CA GLU A 23 -15.36 0.58 31.14
C GLU A 23 -16.60 1.19 30.48
N LEU A 24 -17.14 0.49 29.47
CA LEU A 24 -18.29 0.95 28.71
C LEU A 24 -19.54 0.23 29.19
N SER A 25 -20.52 1.01 29.67
CA SER A 25 -21.83 0.50 30.09
C SER A 25 -22.75 0.21 28.89
N THR A 26 -22.53 0.85 27.74
CA THR A 26 -23.30 0.64 26.50
C THR A 26 -22.38 0.86 25.29
N PHE A 27 -22.61 0.10 24.20
CA PHE A 27 -21.94 0.29 22.91
C PHE A 27 -22.76 -0.35 21.78
N ASP A 28 -22.51 0.08 20.53
CA ASP A 28 -23.06 -0.58 19.33
C ASP A 28 -22.18 -1.80 18.96
N PRO A 29 -22.73 -3.03 18.90
CA PRO A 29 -22.01 -4.26 18.52
C PRO A 29 -21.20 -4.19 17.23
N SER A 30 -21.63 -3.31 16.34
CA SER A 30 -21.06 -3.12 15.02
C SER A 30 -19.95 -2.04 14.99
N THR A 31 -19.69 -1.36 16.11
CA THR A 31 -18.56 -0.44 16.26
C THR A 31 -17.23 -1.18 16.17
N THR A 32 -16.33 -0.66 15.34
CA THR A 32 -14.97 -1.19 15.23
C THR A 32 -14.06 -0.58 16.30
N MET A 33 -12.98 -1.28 16.65
CA MET A 33 -11.96 -0.76 17.55
C MET A 33 -11.36 0.54 17.01
N LEU A 34 -11.12 0.63 15.70
CA LEU A 34 -10.60 1.85 15.07
C LEU A 34 -11.55 3.04 15.25
N GLU A 35 -12.84 2.83 15.03
CA GLU A 35 -13.87 3.86 15.22
C GLU A 35 -13.92 4.33 16.68
N PHE A 36 -13.85 3.40 17.64
CA PHE A 36 -13.77 3.74 19.06
C PHE A 36 -12.52 4.58 19.38
N LEU A 37 -11.33 4.10 19.01
CA LEU A 37 -10.07 4.79 19.28
C LEU A 37 -10.09 6.20 18.68
N ARG A 38 -10.50 6.34 17.43
CA ARG A 38 -10.49 7.63 16.72
C ARG A 38 -11.63 8.57 17.09
N SER A 39 -12.78 8.09 17.54
CA SER A 39 -13.94 8.97 17.78
C SER A 39 -14.20 9.22 19.27
N HIS A 40 -13.83 8.28 20.15
CA HIS A 40 -14.16 8.31 21.57
C HIS A 40 -12.93 8.47 22.49
N THR A 41 -11.71 8.44 21.92
CA THR A 41 -10.47 8.62 22.70
C THR A 41 -9.58 9.69 22.08
N ARG A 42 -8.53 10.08 22.84
CA ARG A 42 -7.47 10.96 22.35
C ARG A 42 -6.47 10.30 21.41
N PHE A 43 -6.47 8.97 21.30
CA PHE A 43 -5.46 8.22 20.54
C PHE A 43 -5.79 8.21 19.05
N LYS A 44 -4.96 8.88 18.25
CA LYS A 44 -5.13 9.06 16.80
C LYS A 44 -4.02 8.40 15.99
N SER A 45 -3.02 7.74 16.57
CA SER A 45 -1.93 7.11 15.82
C SER A 45 -2.43 6.05 14.86
N VAL A 46 -3.51 5.36 15.21
CA VAL A 46 -4.21 4.41 14.34
C VAL A 46 -4.91 5.16 13.20
N LYS A 47 -4.53 4.87 11.96
CA LYS A 47 -5.04 5.59 10.78
C LYS A 47 -5.98 4.71 9.94
N LEU A 48 -7.06 5.31 9.45
CA LEU A 48 -7.94 4.68 8.46
C LEU A 48 -7.46 4.98 7.04
N SER A 49 -7.18 3.94 6.26
CA SER A 49 -6.71 4.08 4.87
C SER A 49 -7.48 3.23 3.86
N CYS A 50 -7.74 1.96 4.20
CA CYS A 50 -8.44 1.03 3.32
C CYS A 50 -9.74 0.49 3.93
N GLY A 51 -9.80 0.33 5.27
CA GLY A 51 -10.96 -0.24 5.95
C GLY A 51 -11.21 -1.73 5.64
N GLU A 52 -10.22 -2.43 5.10
CA GLU A 52 -10.34 -3.82 4.62
C GLU A 52 -9.21 -4.74 5.09
N GLY A 53 -8.32 -4.27 5.98
CA GLY A 53 -7.23 -5.07 6.50
C GLY A 53 -6.04 -5.28 5.54
N GLY A 54 -6.07 -4.71 4.33
CA GLY A 54 -5.00 -4.89 3.34
C GLY A 54 -3.79 -3.95 3.49
N CYS A 55 -3.88 -2.87 4.28
CA CYS A 55 -2.85 -1.81 4.28
C CYS A 55 -1.95 -1.73 5.52
N GLY A 56 -2.37 -2.29 6.66
CA GLY A 56 -1.61 -2.21 7.91
C GLY A 56 -1.54 -0.85 8.62
N ALA A 57 -2.16 0.23 8.12
CA ALA A 57 -2.10 1.57 8.75
C ALA A 57 -2.85 1.67 10.10
N CYS A 58 -3.76 0.74 10.37
CA CYS A 58 -4.58 0.67 11.58
C CYS A 58 -4.15 -0.45 12.53
N VAL A 59 -2.93 -0.98 12.38
CA VAL A 59 -2.44 -2.09 13.20
C VAL A 59 -2.25 -1.62 14.65
N VAL A 60 -2.71 -2.45 15.58
CA VAL A 60 -2.45 -2.31 17.02
C VAL A 60 -1.89 -3.61 17.57
N LEU A 61 -1.22 -3.54 18.71
CA LEU A 61 -0.89 -4.72 19.51
C LEU A 61 -2.07 -5.00 20.44
N LEU A 62 -2.59 -6.23 20.39
CA LEU A 62 -3.59 -6.72 21.33
C LEU A 62 -2.93 -7.73 22.27
N SER A 63 -3.08 -7.47 23.57
CA SER A 63 -2.55 -8.32 24.64
C SER A 63 -3.71 -8.94 25.41
N LYS A 64 -3.69 -10.26 25.60
CA LYS A 64 -4.73 -11.02 26.28
C LYS A 64 -4.10 -11.95 27.32
N TYR A 65 -4.66 -11.97 28.52
CA TYR A 65 -4.25 -12.89 29.58
C TYR A 65 -4.97 -14.24 29.44
N ASP A 66 -4.19 -15.32 29.48
CA ASP A 66 -4.67 -16.68 29.62
C ASP A 66 -4.58 -17.08 31.10
N PRO A 67 -5.72 -17.24 31.81
CA PRO A 67 -5.72 -17.59 33.22
C PRO A 67 -5.32 -19.05 33.49
N VAL A 68 -5.33 -19.94 32.47
CA VAL A 68 -4.94 -21.34 32.63
C VAL A 68 -3.43 -21.48 32.57
N LEU A 69 -2.79 -20.76 31.64
CA LEU A 69 -1.33 -20.75 31.49
C LEU A 69 -0.64 -19.68 32.34
N GLU A 70 -1.41 -18.81 32.99
CA GLU A 70 -0.96 -17.62 33.72
C GLU A 70 -0.03 -16.71 32.88
N GLN A 71 -0.26 -16.65 31.57
CA GLN A 71 0.59 -15.94 30.61
C GLN A 71 -0.18 -14.91 29.80
N VAL A 72 0.52 -13.87 29.33
CA VAL A 72 -0.05 -12.88 28.41
C VAL A 72 0.38 -13.21 26.98
N GLU A 73 -0.58 -13.47 26.11
CA GLU A 73 -0.37 -13.57 24.66
C GLU A 73 -0.37 -12.16 24.04
N HIS A 74 0.57 -11.90 23.13
CA HIS A 74 0.61 -10.66 22.34
C HIS A 74 0.53 -10.97 20.85
N PHE A 75 -0.35 -10.27 20.16
CA PHE A 75 -0.48 -10.40 18.72
C PHE A 75 -1.04 -9.13 18.10
N THR A 76 -0.64 -8.86 16.86
CA THR A 76 -1.16 -7.72 16.11
C THR A 76 -2.52 -8.03 15.50
N VAL A 77 -3.39 -7.02 15.43
CA VAL A 77 -4.70 -7.09 14.77
C VAL A 77 -4.97 -5.85 13.93
N SER A 78 -5.84 -5.97 12.93
CA SER A 78 -6.35 -4.82 12.19
C SER A 78 -7.54 -4.20 12.91
N SER A 79 -7.33 -3.06 13.59
CA SER A 79 -8.40 -2.39 14.36
C SER A 79 -9.60 -1.96 13.52
N CYS A 80 -9.45 -1.79 12.20
CA CYS A 80 -10.58 -1.48 11.30
C CYS A 80 -11.54 -2.65 11.06
N LEU A 81 -11.12 -3.89 11.39
CA LEU A 81 -11.94 -5.09 11.26
C LEU A 81 -12.30 -5.69 12.62
N THR A 82 -11.53 -5.42 13.67
CA THR A 82 -11.82 -5.89 15.02
C THR A 82 -13.03 -5.16 15.60
N LEU A 83 -14.07 -5.89 16.00
CA LEU A 83 -15.27 -5.32 16.65
C LEU A 83 -15.00 -5.03 18.12
N LEU A 84 -15.60 -3.96 18.64
CA LEU A 84 -15.38 -3.52 20.02
C LEU A 84 -15.87 -4.57 21.05
N GLY A 85 -16.97 -5.27 20.78
CA GLY A 85 -17.45 -6.35 21.67
C GLY A 85 -16.46 -7.52 21.81
N SER A 86 -15.51 -7.65 20.88
CA SER A 86 -14.58 -8.79 20.81
C SER A 86 -13.32 -8.65 21.68
N ILE A 87 -13.14 -7.51 22.36
CA ILE A 87 -11.89 -7.15 23.06
C ILE A 87 -12.03 -7.06 24.59
N ASN A 88 -13.11 -7.62 25.15
CA ASN A 88 -13.28 -7.65 26.60
C ASN A 88 -12.08 -8.32 27.29
N GLY A 89 -11.59 -7.73 28.37
CA GLY A 89 -10.44 -8.22 29.13
C GLY A 89 -9.10 -8.11 28.40
N CYS A 90 -9.04 -7.41 27.27
CA CYS A 90 -7.80 -7.20 26.51
C CYS A 90 -7.16 -5.84 26.82
N SER A 91 -5.86 -5.72 26.53
CA SER A 91 -5.12 -4.47 26.55
C SER A 91 -4.64 -4.14 25.13
N ILE A 92 -4.87 -2.90 24.71
CA ILE A 92 -4.49 -2.38 23.39
C ILE A 92 -3.27 -1.48 23.55
N THR A 93 -2.22 -1.72 22.78
CA THR A 93 -1.08 -0.79 22.65
C THR A 93 -1.04 -0.22 21.24
N THR A 94 -1.12 1.10 21.16
CA THR A 94 -1.00 1.90 19.94
C THR A 94 0.41 2.52 19.85
N SER A 95 0.75 3.24 18.77
CA SER A 95 2.10 3.82 18.65
C SER A 95 2.33 4.95 19.67
N GLU A 96 1.30 5.73 20.04
CA GLU A 96 1.42 6.71 21.14
C GLU A 96 1.67 6.04 22.49
N GLY A 97 1.24 4.78 22.66
CA GLY A 97 1.45 4.00 23.86
C GLY A 97 2.89 3.52 24.06
N LEU A 98 3.72 3.60 23.00
CA LEU A 98 5.14 3.26 23.09
C LEU A 98 5.97 4.44 23.62
N GLY A 99 5.53 5.66 23.35
CA GLY A 99 6.26 6.90 23.62
C GLY A 99 5.71 8.05 22.80
N ASN A 100 6.01 9.27 23.21
CA ASN A 100 5.51 10.49 22.58
C ASN A 100 6.42 11.69 22.91
N SER A 101 6.12 12.87 22.37
CA SER A 101 6.92 14.08 22.58
C SER A 101 6.99 14.55 24.03
N LYS A 102 6.03 14.16 24.88
CA LYS A 102 5.96 14.53 26.31
C LYS A 102 6.69 13.53 27.21
N ASP A 103 6.44 12.24 27.02
CA ASP A 103 6.97 11.16 27.88
C ASP A 103 8.33 10.64 27.40
N GLY A 104 8.77 11.06 26.21
CA GLY A 104 9.96 10.55 25.53
C GLY A 104 9.59 9.60 24.39
N PHE A 105 10.30 9.73 23.28
CA PHE A 105 10.11 8.86 22.12
C PHE A 105 10.74 7.49 22.37
N HIS A 106 10.01 6.42 22.02
CA HIS A 106 10.57 5.06 22.03
C HIS A 106 11.72 4.94 21.02
N PRO A 107 12.73 4.07 21.25
CA PRO A 107 13.80 3.83 20.27
C PRO A 107 13.29 3.49 18.87
N ILE A 108 12.13 2.84 18.74
CA ILE A 108 11.47 2.63 17.43
C ILE A 108 11.17 3.96 16.74
N HIS A 109 10.57 4.92 17.43
CA HIS A 109 10.24 6.23 16.86
C HIS A 109 11.51 7.00 16.47
N GLN A 110 12.52 6.95 17.34
CA GLN A 110 13.80 7.61 17.12
C GLN A 110 14.50 7.02 15.89
N ARG A 111 14.70 5.70 15.84
CA ARG A 111 15.34 5.00 14.71
C ARG A 111 14.55 5.19 13.42
N PHE A 112 13.21 5.11 13.44
CA PHE A 112 12.42 5.41 12.25
C PHE A 112 12.63 6.84 11.74
N ALA A 113 12.75 7.83 12.64
CA ALA A 113 13.07 9.19 12.25
C ALA A 113 14.49 9.32 11.67
N GLY A 114 15.49 8.76 12.35
CA GLY A 114 16.90 8.89 11.98
C GLY A 114 17.36 8.06 10.78
N PHE A 115 16.66 6.98 10.45
CA PHE A 115 16.87 6.22 9.19
C PHE A 115 16.06 6.77 8.02
N HIS A 116 15.33 7.88 8.20
CA HIS A 116 14.42 8.44 7.20
C HIS A 116 13.33 7.44 6.76
N ALA A 117 12.83 6.64 7.70
CA ALA A 117 11.78 5.63 7.49
C ALA A 117 10.37 6.23 7.39
N SER A 118 10.23 7.55 7.40
CA SER A 118 8.96 8.27 7.29
C SER A 118 9.03 9.42 6.30
N GLN A 119 8.13 9.44 5.32
CA GLN A 119 7.90 10.55 4.39
C GLN A 119 6.57 11.24 4.71
N CYS A 120 5.45 10.83 4.08
CA CYS A 120 4.15 11.41 4.38
C CYS A 120 3.70 11.14 5.82
N GLY A 121 4.12 10.01 6.41
CA GLY A 121 3.92 9.66 7.81
C GLY A 121 2.66 8.87 8.14
N PHE A 122 1.73 8.69 7.20
CA PHE A 122 0.41 8.13 7.49
C PHE A 122 0.43 6.61 7.79
N CYS A 123 1.37 5.86 7.20
CA CYS A 123 1.53 4.43 7.44
C CYS A 123 2.48 4.11 8.62
N THR A 124 3.27 5.10 9.05
CA THR A 124 4.39 4.91 9.97
C THR A 124 3.97 4.34 11.33
N PRO A 125 2.87 4.81 11.98
CA PRO A 125 2.46 4.25 13.26
C PRO A 125 2.17 2.74 13.21
N GLY A 126 1.48 2.27 12.16
CA GLY A 126 1.19 0.85 11.99
C GLY A 126 2.45 0.00 11.78
N MET A 127 3.49 0.56 11.15
CA MET A 127 4.80 -0.09 11.01
C MET A 127 5.50 -0.21 12.37
N CYS A 128 5.50 0.86 13.16
CA CYS A 128 6.10 0.88 14.49
C CYS A 128 5.48 -0.17 15.41
N VAL A 129 4.14 -0.31 15.39
CA VAL A 129 3.44 -1.32 16.21
C VAL A 129 3.68 -2.74 15.70
N SER A 130 3.72 -2.95 14.38
CA SER A 130 4.10 -4.25 13.81
C SER A 130 5.49 -4.69 14.26
N LEU A 131 6.49 -3.79 14.21
CA LEU A 131 7.84 -4.06 14.70
C LEU A 131 7.86 -4.29 16.21
N PHE A 132 7.16 -3.46 16.99
CA PHE A 132 7.08 -3.60 18.44
C PHE A 132 6.53 -4.98 18.84
N SER A 133 5.51 -5.47 18.15
CA SER A 133 5.00 -6.83 18.38
C SER A 133 6.04 -7.91 18.12
N ALA A 134 6.89 -7.73 17.10
CA ALA A 134 7.94 -8.70 16.79
C ALA A 134 9.04 -8.68 17.86
N LEU A 135 9.44 -7.50 18.34
CA LEU A 135 10.39 -7.35 19.44
C LEU A 135 9.87 -8.04 20.71
N VAL A 136 8.65 -7.69 21.15
CA VAL A 136 8.03 -8.29 22.34
C VAL A 136 7.96 -9.81 22.28
N ASN A 137 7.67 -10.37 21.11
CA ASN A 137 7.61 -11.83 20.94
C ASN A 137 9.00 -12.46 20.86
N ALA A 138 9.99 -11.77 20.28
CA ALA A 138 11.37 -12.26 20.22
C ALA A 138 12.01 -12.34 21.61
N GLU A 139 11.73 -11.39 22.51
CA GLU A 139 12.25 -11.42 23.88
C GLU A 139 11.77 -12.63 24.69
N LYS A 140 10.63 -13.23 24.32
CA LYS A 140 10.08 -14.44 24.95
C LYS A 140 10.72 -15.74 24.47
N THR A 141 11.61 -15.68 23.48
CA THR A 141 12.26 -16.88 22.95
C THR A 141 13.47 -17.29 23.80
N ASP A 142 13.76 -18.59 23.79
CA ASP A 142 14.93 -19.17 24.49
C ASP A 142 16.27 -18.91 23.74
N ARG A 143 16.32 -17.90 22.86
CA ARG A 143 17.55 -17.52 22.14
C ARG A 143 18.57 -16.89 23.09
N PRO A 144 19.88 -16.99 22.78
CA PRO A 144 20.93 -16.31 23.53
C PRO A 144 20.67 -14.81 23.64
N GLU A 145 21.11 -14.20 24.75
CA GLU A 145 21.01 -12.76 24.92
C GLU A 145 21.81 -12.01 23.83
N PRO A 146 21.22 -11.01 23.17
CA PRO A 146 21.87 -10.24 22.12
C PRO A 146 22.88 -9.25 22.74
N PRO A 147 23.73 -8.60 21.91
CA PRO A 147 24.52 -7.46 22.35
C PRO A 147 23.65 -6.34 22.95
N LEU A 148 24.22 -5.53 23.85
CA LEU A 148 23.53 -4.39 24.45
C LEU A 148 22.99 -3.44 23.37
N GLY A 149 21.72 -3.02 23.51
CA GLY A 149 21.05 -2.14 22.55
C GLY A 149 20.30 -2.85 21.41
N PHE A 150 20.29 -4.19 21.42
CA PHE A 150 19.63 -5.04 20.42
C PHE A 150 18.61 -6.01 21.06
N SER A 151 17.76 -6.60 20.22
CA SER A 151 16.72 -7.58 20.58
C SER A 151 17.12 -8.98 20.13
N LYS A 152 16.54 -10.03 20.73
CA LYS A 152 16.62 -11.43 20.24
C LYS A 152 15.99 -11.64 18.84
N LEU A 153 15.40 -10.60 18.27
CA LEU A 153 14.85 -10.56 16.92
C LEU A 153 15.93 -10.84 15.87
N THR A 154 15.60 -11.60 14.83
CA THR A 154 16.49 -11.79 13.65
C THR A 154 16.16 -10.81 12.54
N VAL A 155 17.10 -10.57 11.62
CA VAL A 155 16.91 -9.75 10.41
C VAL A 155 15.70 -10.23 9.59
N SER A 156 15.57 -11.55 9.42
CA SER A 156 14.45 -12.15 8.70
C SER A 156 13.10 -11.86 9.36
N GLU A 157 13.03 -11.93 10.70
CA GLU A 157 11.82 -11.60 11.45
C GLU A 157 11.51 -10.10 11.42
N ALA A 158 12.53 -9.25 11.49
CA ALA A 158 12.38 -7.80 11.37
C ALA A 158 11.75 -7.39 10.04
N GLU A 159 12.16 -8.02 8.94
CA GLU A 159 11.57 -7.80 7.61
C GLU A 159 10.14 -8.36 7.52
N LYS A 160 9.93 -9.58 8.01
CA LYS A 160 8.60 -10.23 8.02
C LYS A 160 7.59 -9.47 8.87
N ALA A 161 8.03 -8.79 9.93
CA ALA A 161 7.16 -8.02 10.83
C ALA A 161 6.34 -6.96 10.07
N ILE A 162 6.96 -6.30 9.08
CA ILE A 162 6.34 -5.20 8.33
C ILE A 162 5.80 -5.61 6.94
N ALA A 163 5.96 -6.88 6.54
CA ALA A 163 5.54 -7.37 5.22
C ALA A 163 4.03 -7.22 4.94
N GLY A 164 3.21 -7.14 6.01
CA GLY A 164 1.77 -6.88 5.92
C GLY A 164 1.38 -5.41 5.75
N ASN A 165 2.32 -4.48 5.88
CA ASN A 165 2.05 -3.05 5.92
C ASN A 165 2.38 -2.39 4.57
N LEU A 166 1.50 -1.51 4.09
CA LEU A 166 1.69 -0.80 2.82
C LEU A 166 2.30 0.58 3.03
N CYS A 167 3.30 0.92 2.21
CA CYS A 167 3.85 2.27 2.10
C CYS A 167 3.93 2.68 0.62
N ARG A 168 3.39 3.87 0.30
CA ARG A 168 3.42 4.41 -1.06
C ARG A 168 4.60 5.37 -1.33
N CYS A 169 5.32 5.78 -0.29
CA CYS A 169 6.29 6.88 -0.35
C CYS A 169 7.75 6.41 -0.36
N THR A 170 8.13 5.53 0.58
CA THR A 170 9.55 5.30 0.93
C THR A 170 10.25 4.24 0.08
N GLY A 171 9.50 3.41 -0.65
CA GLY A 171 10.08 2.24 -1.33
C GLY A 171 10.61 1.17 -0.36
N TYR A 172 10.16 1.18 0.90
CA TYR A 172 10.48 0.22 1.97
C TYR A 172 11.93 0.18 2.49
N ARG A 173 12.94 0.49 1.67
CA ARG A 173 14.36 0.40 2.05
C ARG A 173 14.65 1.01 3.43
N SER A 174 14.34 2.31 3.63
CA SER A 174 14.61 2.96 4.92
C SER A 174 13.83 2.39 6.10
N ILE A 175 12.64 1.83 5.86
CA ILE A 175 11.82 1.19 6.89
C ILE A 175 12.49 -0.12 7.32
N VAL A 176 12.94 -0.91 6.35
CA VAL A 176 13.59 -2.19 6.63
C VAL A 176 14.93 -1.97 7.34
N ASP A 177 15.74 -1.00 6.93
CA ASP A 177 16.99 -0.69 7.64
C ASP A 177 16.72 -0.30 9.10
N ALA A 178 15.70 0.52 9.35
CA ALA A 178 15.29 0.87 10.71
C ALA A 178 14.86 -0.38 11.51
N CYS A 179 14.15 -1.32 10.90
CA CYS A 179 13.73 -2.57 11.56
C CYS A 179 14.92 -3.49 11.84
N LYS A 180 15.79 -3.70 10.83
CA LYS A 180 17.02 -4.51 10.93
C LYS A 180 17.95 -4.00 12.02
N SER A 181 17.99 -2.69 12.27
CA SER A 181 18.84 -2.11 13.32
C SER A 181 18.58 -2.67 14.73
N PHE A 182 17.43 -3.30 14.98
CA PHE A 182 17.11 -3.94 16.26
C PHE A 182 17.54 -5.40 16.36
N ALA A 183 17.87 -6.05 15.24
CA ALA A 183 18.11 -7.49 15.19
C ALA A 183 19.48 -7.88 15.75
N ALA A 184 19.56 -9.05 16.40
CA ALA A 184 20.80 -9.58 16.98
C ALA A 184 21.86 -9.94 15.93
N ASP A 185 21.43 -10.37 14.75
CA ASP A 185 22.23 -10.85 13.63
C ASP A 185 22.43 -9.77 12.54
N VAL A 186 22.19 -8.50 12.87
CA VAL A 186 22.33 -7.39 11.91
C VAL A 186 23.79 -7.14 11.52
N ASP A 187 24.02 -7.04 10.22
CA ASP A 187 25.24 -6.41 9.70
C ASP A 187 25.05 -4.89 9.65
N MET A 188 25.80 -4.17 10.48
CA MET A 188 25.77 -2.71 10.55
C MET A 188 26.25 -2.03 9.26
N GLU A 189 26.98 -2.74 8.39
CA GLU A 189 27.36 -2.24 7.06
C GLU A 189 26.24 -2.37 6.02
N ASP A 190 25.24 -3.23 6.25
CA ASP A 190 24.06 -3.38 5.40
C ASP A 190 23.03 -2.26 5.62
N LEU A 191 23.12 -1.55 6.75
CA LEU A 191 22.20 -0.47 7.09
C LEU A 191 22.50 0.79 6.25
N GLY A 192 21.51 1.28 5.52
CA GLY A 192 21.63 2.42 4.62
C GLY A 192 21.69 3.79 5.30
N LEU A 193 21.34 4.82 4.52
CA LEU A 193 21.45 6.24 4.93
C LEU A 193 20.69 6.51 6.24
N ASN A 194 21.39 7.17 7.18
CA ASN A 194 20.87 7.57 8.49
C ASN A 194 21.64 8.78 9.05
N ILE A 195 21.15 9.34 10.16
CA ILE A 195 21.73 10.52 10.83
C ILE A 195 22.77 10.20 11.92
N TYR A 196 22.92 8.93 12.31
CA TYR A 196 23.65 8.54 13.52
C TYR A 196 25.14 8.36 13.29
N TRP A 197 25.53 7.90 12.09
CA TRP A 197 26.93 7.67 11.75
C TRP A 197 27.21 7.96 10.27
N LYS A 198 28.50 8.08 9.95
CA LYS A 198 29.00 8.20 8.57
C LYS A 198 29.56 6.88 8.09
N LYS A 199 29.62 6.73 6.77
CA LYS A 199 30.23 5.55 6.15
C LYS A 199 31.72 5.50 6.50
N GLY A 200 32.18 4.35 7.00
CA GLY A 200 33.57 4.14 7.44
C GLY A 200 33.81 4.36 8.93
N ASP A 201 32.81 4.85 9.69
CA ASP A 201 32.89 4.89 11.16
C ASP A 201 33.06 3.46 11.73
N ASP A 202 33.84 3.31 12.80
CA ASP A 202 34.06 2.02 13.46
C ASP A 202 32.74 1.41 13.99
N LYS A 203 32.66 0.08 13.99
CA LYS A 203 31.46 -0.66 14.43
C LYS A 203 31.05 -0.28 15.85
N GLY A 204 31.99 -0.13 16.79
CA GLY A 204 31.70 0.28 18.17
C GLY A 204 31.10 1.69 18.25
N MET A 205 31.55 2.61 17.39
CA MET A 205 31.00 3.97 17.30
C MET A 205 29.58 4.00 16.71
N LYS A 206 29.31 3.16 15.70
CA LYS A 206 27.96 3.05 15.13
C LYS A 206 26.95 2.57 16.17
N VAL A 207 27.32 1.57 16.97
CA VAL A 207 26.47 1.02 18.04
C VAL A 207 26.24 2.05 19.15
N SER A 208 27.26 2.80 19.57
CA SER A 208 27.11 3.76 20.67
C SER A 208 26.25 4.99 20.32
N ARG A 209 26.15 5.35 19.03
CA ARG A 209 25.31 6.47 18.54
C ARG A 209 23.89 6.07 18.18
N LEU A 210 23.60 4.76 18.09
CA LEU A 210 22.24 4.28 17.88
C LEU A 210 21.37 4.58 19.11
N PRO A 211 20.12 5.00 18.94
CA PRO A 211 19.18 5.08 20.05
C PRO A 211 19.08 3.75 20.78
N PHE A 212 19.46 3.74 22.05
CA PHE A 212 19.60 2.53 22.85
C PHE A 212 18.25 1.84 23.05
N TYR A 213 18.18 0.53 22.79
CA TYR A 213 17.00 -0.28 23.06
C TYR A 213 17.29 -1.21 24.23
N ASN A 214 16.51 -1.09 25.30
CA ASN A 214 16.57 -1.98 26.44
C ASN A 214 15.27 -2.81 26.52
N PRO A 215 15.35 -4.14 26.34
CA PRO A 215 14.21 -5.04 26.55
C PRO A 215 13.58 -4.93 27.95
N SER A 216 14.37 -4.48 28.95
CA SER A 216 13.96 -4.38 30.35
C SER A 216 13.22 -3.08 30.69
N ASP A 217 13.25 -2.06 29.81
CA ASP A 217 12.51 -0.79 29.98
C ASP A 217 11.01 -1.00 29.66
N GLN A 218 10.45 -2.12 30.12
CA GLN A 218 9.22 -2.71 29.61
C GLN A 218 8.05 -1.74 29.64
N ILE A 219 7.59 -1.36 28.44
CA ILE A 219 6.24 -0.82 28.26
C ILE A 219 5.29 -1.89 28.79
N CYS A 220 4.57 -1.58 29.87
CA CYS A 220 3.55 -2.47 30.40
C CYS A 220 2.45 -2.67 29.35
N THR A 221 2.50 -3.82 28.67
CA THR A 221 1.56 -4.20 27.60
C THR A 221 0.24 -4.76 28.17
N PHE A 222 0.22 -5.18 29.44
CA PHE A 222 -0.95 -5.73 30.11
C PHE A 222 -1.00 -5.30 31.59
N PRO A 223 -1.89 -4.34 31.95
CA PRO A 223 -2.01 -3.83 33.32
C PRO A 223 -2.49 -4.87 34.34
N ASP A 224 -2.00 -4.80 35.57
CA ASP A 224 -2.35 -5.76 36.64
C ASP A 224 -3.83 -5.71 37.04
N PHE A 225 -4.51 -4.58 36.88
CA PHE A 225 -5.95 -4.49 37.15
C PHE A 225 -6.77 -5.44 36.25
N LEU A 226 -6.32 -5.70 35.02
CA LEU A 226 -6.98 -6.67 34.14
C LEU A 226 -6.71 -8.12 34.58
N LYS A 227 -5.55 -8.42 35.19
CA LYS A 227 -5.26 -9.75 35.74
C LYS A 227 -6.18 -10.07 36.92
N ASN A 228 -6.32 -9.11 37.84
CA ASN A 228 -7.15 -9.26 39.04
C ASN A 228 -8.64 -9.44 38.72
N GLU A 229 -9.14 -8.72 37.70
CA GLU A 229 -10.55 -8.82 37.26
C GLU A 229 -10.80 -10.10 36.45
N ASN A 230 -9.78 -10.66 35.76
CA ASN A 230 -9.91 -11.96 35.06
C ASN A 230 -9.97 -13.16 36.02
N ASN A 231 -9.34 -13.09 37.19
CA ASN A 231 -9.40 -14.14 38.22
C ASN A 231 -10.79 -14.22 38.90
N SER A 232 -11.57 -13.13 38.85
CA SER A 232 -12.95 -13.07 39.34
C SER A 232 -13.94 -13.29 38.20
N ALA A 233 -14.00 -14.50 37.66
CA ALA A 233 -14.97 -15.00 36.65
C ALA A 233 -15.77 -13.91 35.90
N MET A 234 -15.23 -13.37 34.80
CA MET A 234 -15.94 -12.42 33.94
C MET A 234 -17.03 -13.11 33.10
N LEU A 235 -18.12 -13.49 33.78
CA LEU A 235 -19.41 -13.88 33.22
C LEU A 235 -20.23 -12.62 32.94
N VAL A 236 -19.89 -11.88 31.89
CA VAL A 236 -20.74 -10.78 31.43
C VAL A 236 -21.76 -11.35 30.44
N ASN A 237 -23.01 -11.44 30.88
CA ASN A 237 -24.13 -11.87 30.05
C ASN A 237 -24.62 -10.68 29.21
N TYR A 238 -24.02 -10.48 28.03
CA TYR A 238 -24.28 -9.33 27.15
C TYR A 238 -25.67 -9.34 26.45
N LYS A 239 -26.65 -10.11 26.96
CA LYS A 239 -28.05 -10.13 26.48
C LYS A 239 -28.67 -8.74 26.27
N ARG A 240 -28.20 -7.71 26.99
CA ARG A 240 -28.71 -6.33 26.91
C ARG A 240 -28.20 -5.53 25.70
N TYR A 241 -27.15 -5.99 25.02
CA TYR A 241 -26.45 -5.20 23.99
C TYR A 241 -26.36 -5.91 22.65
N SER A 242 -27.24 -6.88 22.36
CA SER A 242 -27.23 -7.59 21.08
C SER A 242 -25.91 -8.29 20.73
N TRP A 243 -25.02 -8.50 21.71
CA TRP A 243 -23.78 -9.28 21.59
C TRP A 243 -23.88 -10.48 22.53
N TYR A 244 -23.53 -11.68 22.08
CA TYR A 244 -23.71 -12.91 22.84
C TYR A 244 -22.42 -13.73 22.81
N ASN A 245 -21.98 -14.19 23.98
CA ASN A 245 -20.79 -15.03 24.16
C ASN A 245 -21.23 -16.38 24.73
N PRO A 246 -21.68 -17.34 23.90
CA PRO A 246 -21.95 -18.69 24.38
C PRO A 246 -20.65 -19.33 24.90
N PHE A 247 -20.72 -19.94 26.08
CA PHE A 247 -19.61 -20.69 26.69
C PHE A 247 -19.75 -22.20 26.50
N SER A 248 -20.89 -22.65 25.96
CA SER A 248 -21.15 -24.04 25.64
C SER A 248 -21.90 -24.18 24.32
N VAL A 249 -21.79 -25.38 23.74
CA VAL A 249 -22.54 -25.76 22.55
C VAL A 249 -24.05 -25.68 22.77
N GLU A 250 -24.54 -25.97 23.98
CA GLU A 250 -25.98 -25.92 24.29
C GLU A 250 -26.51 -24.47 24.33
N GLU A 251 -25.74 -23.54 24.88
CA GLU A 251 -26.08 -22.11 24.85
C GLU A 251 -26.15 -21.57 23.41
N LEU A 252 -25.19 -21.96 22.55
CA LEU A 252 -25.21 -21.61 21.14
C LEU A 252 -26.48 -22.13 20.46
N LYS A 253 -26.86 -23.40 20.67
CA LYS A 253 -28.09 -23.97 20.11
C LYS A 253 -29.33 -23.20 20.53
N ASN A 254 -29.41 -22.79 21.78
CA ASN A 254 -30.55 -22.01 22.29
C ASN A 254 -30.63 -20.62 21.64
N LEU A 255 -29.48 -19.95 21.43
CA LEU A 255 -29.42 -18.67 20.71
C LEU A 255 -29.87 -18.83 19.25
N LEU A 256 -29.36 -19.85 18.55
CA LEU A 256 -29.75 -20.15 17.17
C LEU A 256 -31.26 -20.46 17.04
N LYS A 257 -31.84 -21.18 18.00
CA LYS A 257 -33.28 -21.47 18.05
C LYS A 257 -34.13 -20.22 18.34
N SER A 258 -33.70 -19.36 19.27
CA SER A 258 -34.46 -18.16 19.67
C SER A 258 -34.70 -17.19 18.50
N ASN A 259 -33.74 -17.08 17.58
CA ASN A 259 -33.87 -16.25 16.38
C ASN A 259 -34.90 -16.77 15.36
N LEU A 260 -35.30 -18.04 15.43
CA LEU A 260 -36.35 -18.58 14.55
C LEU A 260 -37.75 -18.19 15.00
N VAL A 261 -37.91 -17.85 16.29
CA VAL A 261 -39.18 -17.42 16.88
C VAL A 261 -39.41 -15.92 16.64
N GLU A 262 -38.34 -15.14 16.65
CA GLU A 262 -38.35 -13.73 16.29
C GLU A 262 -38.23 -13.55 14.76
N ASN A 263 -39.34 -13.76 14.04
CA ASN A 263 -39.40 -13.51 12.59
C ASN A 263 -38.86 -12.10 12.25
N GLY A 264 -37.72 -12.03 11.56
CA GLY A 264 -37.11 -10.78 11.08
C GLY A 264 -35.77 -10.39 11.72
N THR A 265 -35.36 -10.99 12.85
CA THR A 265 -34.10 -10.67 13.53
C THR A 265 -32.88 -11.19 12.75
N ARG A 266 -31.98 -10.30 12.34
CA ARG A 266 -30.76 -10.63 11.58
C ARG A 266 -29.59 -10.92 12.53
N MET A 267 -28.98 -12.09 12.35
CA MET A 267 -27.91 -12.58 13.22
C MET A 267 -26.59 -12.71 12.47
N LYS A 268 -25.49 -12.35 13.14
CA LYS A 268 -24.12 -12.53 12.66
C LYS A 268 -23.31 -13.41 13.61
N LEU A 269 -22.75 -14.49 13.07
CA LEU A 269 -21.72 -15.26 13.76
C LEU A 269 -20.36 -14.58 13.58
N VAL A 270 -19.63 -14.41 14.67
CA VAL A 270 -18.37 -13.67 14.71
C VAL A 270 -17.27 -14.52 15.33
N VAL A 271 -16.08 -14.43 14.71
CA VAL A 271 -14.80 -14.83 15.31
C VAL A 271 -13.82 -13.67 15.13
N GLY A 272 -13.20 -13.58 13.95
CA GLY A 272 -12.24 -12.51 13.62
C GLY A 272 -12.81 -11.31 12.87
N ASN A 273 -14.05 -11.43 12.34
CA ASN A 273 -14.70 -10.43 11.48
C ASN A 273 -13.93 -10.04 10.19
N THR A 274 -12.81 -10.71 9.88
CA THR A 274 -11.92 -10.36 8.76
C THR A 274 -12.57 -10.51 7.38
N GLY A 275 -13.59 -11.36 7.26
CA GLY A 275 -14.38 -11.53 6.02
C GLY A 275 -15.07 -10.25 5.56
N THR A 276 -15.36 -9.31 6.46
CA THR A 276 -15.93 -7.99 6.11
C THR A 276 -14.94 -7.08 5.40
N GLY A 277 -13.64 -7.39 5.50
CA GLY A 277 -12.61 -6.74 4.69
C GLY A 277 -12.85 -6.97 3.20
N TYR A 278 -13.22 -8.20 2.84
CA TYR A 278 -13.46 -8.60 1.46
C TYR A 278 -14.93 -8.41 1.04
N TYR A 279 -15.87 -8.98 1.81
CA TYR A 279 -17.31 -8.85 1.58
C TYR A 279 -17.91 -7.79 2.50
N LYS A 280 -17.95 -6.54 2.03
CA LYS A 280 -18.50 -5.42 2.80
C LYS A 280 -19.95 -5.67 3.18
N GLU A 281 -20.27 -5.48 4.45
CA GLU A 281 -21.65 -5.59 4.95
C GLU A 281 -22.50 -4.49 4.32
N SER A 282 -23.73 -4.84 3.95
CA SER A 282 -24.69 -3.91 3.31
C SER A 282 -25.81 -3.51 4.25
N GLU A 283 -25.93 -4.22 5.38
CA GLU A 283 -27.10 -4.15 6.24
C GLU A 283 -26.67 -4.23 7.71
N HIS A 284 -27.50 -3.66 8.58
CA HIS A 284 -27.37 -3.78 10.02
C HIS A 284 -27.79 -5.20 10.48
N HIS A 285 -27.13 -5.70 11.53
CA HIS A 285 -27.50 -6.96 12.18
C HIS A 285 -27.96 -6.66 13.60
N ASP A 286 -29.05 -7.30 14.01
CA ASP A 286 -29.66 -7.09 15.31
C ASP A 286 -28.97 -7.89 16.42
N LYS A 287 -28.29 -8.99 16.08
CA LYS A 287 -27.59 -9.87 17.05
C LYS A 287 -26.24 -10.35 16.53
N TYR A 288 -25.23 -10.32 17.40
CA TYR A 288 -23.88 -10.77 17.16
C TYR A 288 -23.55 -11.92 18.13
N ILE A 289 -23.10 -13.07 17.61
CA ILE A 289 -22.73 -14.23 18.44
C ILE A 289 -21.25 -14.54 18.24
N ASP A 290 -20.47 -14.41 19.31
CA ASP A 290 -19.04 -14.68 19.33
C ASP A 290 -18.76 -16.14 19.69
N LEU A 291 -18.19 -16.89 18.74
CA LEU A 291 -17.98 -18.33 18.88
C LEU A 291 -16.69 -18.70 19.63
N ARG A 292 -15.83 -17.73 19.96
CA ARG A 292 -14.47 -17.98 20.48
C ARG A 292 -14.42 -18.62 21.87
N TYR A 293 -15.48 -18.44 22.64
CA TYR A 293 -15.54 -18.91 24.04
C TYR A 293 -16.08 -20.34 24.19
N ILE A 294 -16.49 -20.98 23.09
CA ILE A 294 -16.90 -22.39 23.08
C ILE A 294 -15.63 -23.26 22.98
N PRO A 295 -15.28 -24.03 24.02
CA PRO A 295 -14.03 -24.81 24.04
C PRO A 295 -13.88 -25.74 22.84
N GLU A 296 -14.96 -26.40 22.42
CA GLU A 296 -14.95 -27.37 21.32
C GLU A 296 -14.71 -26.72 19.94
N LEU A 297 -15.07 -25.45 19.77
CA LEU A 297 -14.76 -24.70 18.54
C LEU A 297 -13.35 -24.10 18.55
N SER A 298 -12.72 -24.00 19.72
CA SER A 298 -11.39 -23.41 19.93
C SER A 298 -10.30 -24.45 20.22
N MET A 299 -10.62 -25.74 20.12
CA MET A 299 -9.69 -26.83 20.42
C MET A 299 -8.76 -27.16 19.26
N ILE A 300 -7.58 -27.71 19.61
CA ILE A 300 -6.69 -28.42 18.69
C ILE A 300 -6.41 -29.77 19.31
N ARG A 301 -6.93 -30.85 18.71
CA ARG A 301 -6.77 -32.23 19.22
C ARG A 301 -5.96 -33.05 18.22
N ARG A 302 -5.02 -33.84 18.72
CA ARG A 302 -4.29 -34.85 17.95
C ARG A 302 -4.74 -36.23 18.41
N ASP A 303 -5.21 -37.04 17.48
CA ASP A 303 -5.66 -38.42 17.74
C ASP A 303 -5.07 -39.37 16.70
N HIS A 304 -5.43 -40.66 16.72
CA HIS A 304 -4.93 -41.66 15.77
C HIS A 304 -5.46 -41.50 14.34
N MET A 305 -6.41 -40.58 14.11
CA MET A 305 -7.00 -40.28 12.81
C MET A 305 -6.37 -39.04 12.18
N GLY A 306 -5.81 -38.12 12.97
CA GLY A 306 -5.11 -36.93 12.47
C GLY A 306 -5.08 -35.77 13.46
N ILE A 307 -5.05 -34.54 12.90
CA ILE A 307 -5.15 -33.30 13.65
C ILE A 307 -6.55 -32.72 13.43
N GLU A 308 -7.35 -32.68 14.49
CA GLU A 308 -8.65 -32.00 14.50
C GLU A 308 -8.49 -30.58 15.04
N ILE A 309 -8.95 -29.61 14.26
CA ILE A 309 -8.87 -28.19 14.57
C ILE A 309 -10.27 -27.61 14.59
N GLY A 310 -10.65 -27.00 15.71
CA GLY A 310 -11.94 -26.33 15.88
C GLY A 310 -12.10 -25.13 14.93
N ALA A 311 -13.34 -24.83 14.55
CA ALA A 311 -13.65 -23.80 13.54
C ALA A 311 -13.32 -22.35 13.98
N ALA A 312 -13.26 -22.07 15.29
CA ALA A 312 -12.90 -20.76 15.84
C ALA A 312 -11.37 -20.57 16.00
N VAL A 313 -10.57 -21.62 15.81
CA VAL A 313 -9.10 -21.53 15.86
C VAL A 313 -8.60 -20.57 14.77
N THR A 314 -7.70 -19.67 15.16
CA THR A 314 -7.13 -18.68 14.24
C THR A 314 -6.14 -19.34 13.28
N ILE A 315 -6.00 -18.78 12.08
CA ILE A 315 -5.07 -19.29 11.07
C ILE A 315 -3.64 -19.31 11.62
N SER A 316 -3.23 -18.30 12.39
CA SER A 316 -1.90 -18.29 13.04
C SER A 316 -1.70 -19.43 14.03
N LYS A 317 -2.69 -19.73 14.90
CA LYS A 317 -2.59 -20.86 15.84
C LYS A 317 -2.58 -22.21 15.11
N ALA A 318 -3.35 -22.33 14.02
CA ALA A 318 -3.30 -23.52 13.17
C ALA A 318 -1.93 -23.73 12.51
N ILE A 319 -1.29 -22.67 12.00
CA ILE A 319 0.08 -22.75 11.45
C ILE A 319 1.06 -23.26 12.50
N LEU A 320 1.02 -22.72 13.71
CA LEU A 320 1.90 -23.15 14.81
C LEU A 320 1.67 -24.63 15.16
N ALA A 321 0.42 -25.06 15.26
CA ALA A 321 0.08 -26.45 15.55
C ALA A 321 0.54 -27.42 14.45
N LEU A 322 0.51 -27.00 13.18
CA LEU A 322 0.99 -27.81 12.06
C LEU A 322 2.53 -27.90 12.01
N LYS A 323 3.25 -26.92 12.58
CA LYS A 323 4.72 -26.91 12.69
C LYS A 323 5.26 -27.62 13.92
N GLU A 324 4.42 -27.88 14.93
CA GLU A 324 4.86 -28.46 16.20
C GLU A 324 5.35 -29.92 16.04
N GLU A 325 6.60 -30.19 16.44
CA GLU A 325 7.27 -31.49 16.26
C GLU A 325 7.11 -32.46 17.44
N LYS A 326 6.03 -32.37 18.25
CA LYS A 326 5.87 -33.27 19.41
C LYS A 326 5.98 -34.74 19.00
N LYS A 327 6.56 -35.56 19.90
CA LYS A 327 6.82 -37.02 19.80
C LYS A 327 5.52 -37.86 19.70
N CYS A 328 4.60 -37.53 18.81
CA CYS A 328 3.64 -38.51 18.31
C CYS A 328 4.39 -39.34 17.27
N GLY A 329 4.26 -40.66 17.30
CA GLY A 329 4.99 -41.64 16.46
C GLY A 329 4.69 -41.57 14.95
N LEU A 330 4.57 -40.36 14.38
CA LEU A 330 4.45 -40.10 12.95
C LEU A 330 5.77 -40.40 12.23
N HIS A 331 5.66 -41.10 11.10
CA HIS A 331 6.71 -41.19 10.09
C HIS A 331 7.14 -39.80 9.60
N SER A 332 8.41 -39.68 9.19
CA SER A 332 9.05 -38.43 8.74
C SER A 332 8.30 -37.74 7.58
N GLU A 333 7.65 -38.50 6.72
CA GLU A 333 6.98 -38.01 5.50
C GLU A 333 5.65 -37.29 5.81
N GLY A 334 4.84 -37.81 6.73
CA GLY A 334 3.60 -37.13 7.17
C GLY A 334 3.87 -35.78 7.84
N LYS A 335 5.00 -35.66 8.56
CA LYS A 335 5.47 -34.39 9.13
C LYS A 335 5.81 -33.38 8.04
N ALA A 336 6.42 -33.82 6.94
CA ALA A 336 6.74 -32.96 5.81
C ALA A 336 5.47 -32.38 5.15
N VAL A 337 4.38 -33.16 5.07
CA VAL A 337 3.09 -32.67 4.57
C VAL A 337 2.56 -31.54 5.44
N PHE A 338 2.46 -31.73 6.76
CA PHE A 338 1.98 -30.67 7.67
C PHE A 338 2.84 -29.41 7.61
N LYS A 339 4.17 -29.55 7.54
CA LYS A 339 5.08 -28.42 7.36
C LYS A 339 4.77 -27.64 6.08
N LYS A 340 4.59 -28.33 4.94
CA LYS A 340 4.25 -27.68 3.66
C LYS A 340 2.88 -27.01 3.67
N ILE A 341 1.89 -27.60 4.33
CA ILE A 341 0.59 -26.96 4.57
C ILE A 341 0.79 -25.65 5.35
N ALA A 342 1.54 -25.69 6.44
CA ALA A 342 1.81 -24.53 7.28
C ALA A 342 2.57 -23.43 6.52
N ASP A 343 3.61 -23.79 5.77
CA ASP A 343 4.41 -22.84 4.98
C ASP A 343 3.61 -22.19 3.85
N HIS A 344 2.64 -22.90 3.26
CA HIS A 344 1.70 -22.27 2.33
C HIS A 344 0.74 -21.33 3.06
N MET A 345 0.21 -21.73 4.22
CA MET A 345 -0.69 -20.91 5.01
C MET A 345 -0.05 -19.59 5.48
N GLU A 346 1.26 -19.54 5.68
CA GLU A 346 2.00 -18.30 5.97
C GLU A 346 1.98 -17.28 4.83
N LYS A 347 1.76 -17.74 3.58
CA LYS A 347 1.60 -16.88 2.39
C LYS A 347 0.19 -16.29 2.28
N ILE A 348 -0.74 -16.67 3.16
CA ILE A 348 -2.14 -16.21 3.12
C ILE A 348 -2.29 -14.94 3.95
N ALA A 349 -2.76 -13.86 3.31
CA ALA A 349 -2.96 -12.55 3.94
C ALA A 349 -1.70 -12.06 4.70
N SER A 350 -1.86 -11.09 5.60
CA SER A 350 -0.80 -10.63 6.52
C SER A 350 -0.92 -11.29 7.89
N GLY A 351 0.15 -11.24 8.70
CA GLY A 351 0.16 -11.79 10.07
C GLY A 351 -0.99 -11.26 10.94
N PHE A 352 -1.21 -9.95 10.96
CA PHE A 352 -2.29 -9.33 11.74
C PHE A 352 -3.71 -9.68 11.24
N ILE A 353 -3.87 -10.22 10.02
CA ILE A 353 -5.13 -10.82 9.57
C ILE A 353 -5.23 -12.27 10.03
N ARG A 354 -4.16 -13.06 9.88
CA ARG A 354 -4.12 -14.47 10.33
C ARG A 354 -4.30 -14.63 11.84
N ASN A 355 -3.86 -13.63 12.62
CA ASN A 355 -4.01 -13.59 14.08
C ASN A 355 -5.48 -13.49 14.53
N SER A 356 -6.39 -13.03 13.66
CA SER A 356 -7.83 -12.91 13.98
C SER A 356 -8.71 -13.80 13.11
N ALA A 357 -8.36 -14.00 11.84
CA ALA A 357 -9.11 -14.84 10.92
C ALA A 357 -9.13 -16.30 11.41
N SER A 358 -10.30 -16.94 11.39
CA SER A 358 -10.45 -18.34 11.77
C SER A 358 -10.47 -19.27 10.57
N LEU A 359 -10.09 -20.53 10.80
CA LEU A 359 -10.20 -21.58 9.78
C LEU A 359 -11.64 -21.77 9.33
N GLY A 360 -12.59 -21.83 10.28
CA GLY A 360 -13.99 -22.04 9.97
C GLY A 360 -14.58 -20.90 9.14
N GLY A 361 -14.27 -19.65 9.49
CA GLY A 361 -14.71 -18.48 8.72
C GLY A 361 -14.21 -18.52 7.27
N ASN A 362 -12.98 -18.98 7.05
CA ASN A 362 -12.40 -19.12 5.72
C ASN A 362 -13.11 -20.20 4.88
N LEU A 363 -13.35 -21.39 5.44
CA LEU A 363 -14.03 -22.49 4.76
C LEU A 363 -15.50 -22.17 4.46
N VAL A 364 -16.22 -21.57 5.42
CA VAL A 364 -17.60 -21.10 5.21
C VAL A 364 -17.68 -20.03 4.13
N MET A 365 -16.70 -19.12 4.05
CA MET A 365 -16.62 -18.15 2.95
C MET A 365 -16.37 -18.83 1.59
N ALA A 366 -15.53 -19.87 1.54
CA ALA A 366 -15.27 -20.62 0.31
C ALA A 366 -16.56 -21.28 -0.22
N GLN A 367 -17.34 -21.92 0.65
CA GLN A 367 -18.61 -22.55 0.30
C GLN A 367 -19.70 -21.53 -0.04
N ARG A 368 -19.95 -20.56 0.84
CA ARG A 368 -21.15 -19.70 0.75
C ARG A 368 -20.99 -18.52 -0.21
N LYS A 369 -19.76 -18.05 -0.43
CA LYS A 369 -19.49 -16.80 -1.16
C LYS A 369 -18.50 -16.97 -2.31
N ASN A 370 -18.22 -18.20 -2.76
CA ASN A 370 -17.25 -18.48 -3.82
C ASN A 370 -15.87 -17.85 -3.58
N PHE A 371 -15.42 -17.82 -2.32
CA PHE A 371 -14.14 -17.21 -1.96
C PHE A 371 -12.97 -18.07 -2.47
N PRO A 372 -12.00 -17.53 -3.23
CA PRO A 372 -10.87 -18.28 -3.77
C PRO A 372 -9.84 -18.62 -2.68
N SER A 373 -10.18 -19.61 -1.86
CA SER A 373 -9.45 -19.99 -0.66
C SER A 373 -8.23 -20.88 -0.95
N ASP A 374 -7.06 -20.44 -0.51
CA ASP A 374 -5.86 -21.28 -0.41
C ASP A 374 -6.07 -22.44 0.58
N ILE A 375 -6.70 -22.18 1.73
CA ILE A 375 -6.90 -23.19 2.80
C ILE A 375 -7.82 -24.32 2.32
N ALA A 376 -8.94 -23.99 1.68
CA ALA A 376 -9.85 -24.99 1.14
C ALA A 376 -9.14 -25.89 0.11
N THR A 377 -8.30 -25.29 -0.74
CA THR A 377 -7.54 -26.02 -1.77
C THR A 377 -6.53 -26.99 -1.16
N ILE A 378 -5.76 -26.54 -0.16
CA ILE A 378 -4.74 -27.37 0.50
C ILE A 378 -5.39 -28.50 1.29
N PHE A 379 -6.45 -28.20 2.03
CA PHE A 379 -7.17 -29.20 2.82
C PHE A 379 -7.90 -30.21 1.94
N LEU A 380 -8.33 -29.80 0.73
CA LEU A 380 -8.95 -30.70 -0.24
C LEU A 380 -7.93 -31.72 -0.76
N ALA A 381 -6.71 -31.27 -1.09
CA ALA A 381 -5.62 -32.17 -1.49
C ALA A 381 -5.11 -33.07 -0.36
N ALA A 382 -5.23 -32.60 0.88
CA ALA A 382 -4.88 -33.38 2.07
C ALA A 382 -5.92 -34.46 2.42
N GLY A 383 -7.08 -34.49 1.75
CA GLY A 383 -8.18 -35.41 2.09
C GLY A 383 -8.85 -35.09 3.43
N SER A 384 -8.95 -33.81 3.78
CA SER A 384 -9.52 -33.37 5.06
C SER A 384 -11.03 -33.61 5.15
N MET A 385 -11.51 -33.86 6.37
CA MET A 385 -12.94 -33.99 6.68
C MET A 385 -13.41 -32.78 7.49
N VAL A 386 -14.68 -32.42 7.38
CA VAL A 386 -15.32 -31.36 8.18
C VAL A 386 -16.47 -31.92 9.01
N ASN A 387 -16.63 -31.41 10.22
CA ASN A 387 -17.77 -31.72 11.08
C ASN A 387 -18.70 -30.51 11.13
N ILE A 388 -19.98 -30.71 10.81
CA ILE A 388 -21.01 -29.68 10.80
C ILE A 388 -22.01 -30.00 11.90
N MET A 389 -22.42 -28.98 12.64
CA MET A 389 -23.46 -29.08 13.65
C MET A 389 -24.74 -28.42 13.15
N THR A 390 -25.83 -29.18 13.07
CA THR A 390 -27.18 -28.69 12.72
C THR A 390 -28.18 -29.15 13.77
N GLY A 391 -28.59 -28.25 14.66
CA GLY A 391 -29.43 -28.61 15.80
C GLY A 391 -28.71 -29.59 16.75
N LEU A 392 -29.24 -30.81 16.92
CA LEU A 392 -28.59 -31.87 17.73
C LEU A 392 -27.71 -32.82 16.90
N LYS A 393 -27.77 -32.74 15.57
CA LYS A 393 -27.06 -33.67 14.69
C LYS A 393 -25.67 -33.12 14.38
N HIS A 394 -24.67 -33.98 14.52
CA HIS A 394 -23.34 -33.76 13.97
C HIS A 394 -23.21 -34.61 12.70
N GLU A 395 -22.79 -33.98 11.62
CA GLU A 395 -22.57 -34.61 10.33
C GLU A 395 -21.10 -34.46 9.96
N LYS A 396 -20.48 -35.56 9.54
CA LYS A 396 -19.09 -35.58 9.10
C LYS A 396 -19.07 -35.79 7.60
N LEU A 397 -18.54 -34.80 6.88
CA LEU A 397 -18.44 -34.79 5.43
C LEU A 397 -16.97 -34.70 5.02
N SER A 398 -16.63 -35.22 3.85
CA SER A 398 -15.39 -34.82 3.19
C SER A 398 -15.44 -33.33 2.85
N LEU A 399 -14.27 -32.69 2.74
CA LEU A 399 -14.23 -31.29 2.35
C LEU A 399 -14.83 -31.06 0.94
N GLU A 400 -14.70 -32.05 0.06
CA GLU A 400 -15.31 -32.00 -1.28
C GLU A 400 -16.83 -31.95 -1.20
N GLU A 401 -17.45 -32.90 -0.48
CA GLU A 401 -18.91 -32.93 -0.26
C GLU A 401 -19.40 -31.64 0.41
N PHE A 402 -18.64 -31.10 1.36
CA PHE A 402 -18.98 -29.81 1.98
C PHE A 402 -19.00 -28.67 0.98
N LEU A 403 -17.99 -28.55 0.11
CA LEU A 403 -17.90 -27.47 -0.87
C LEU A 403 -18.99 -27.58 -1.95
N GLU A 404 -19.38 -28.80 -2.33
CA GLU A 404 -20.44 -29.07 -3.31
C GLU A 404 -21.85 -28.97 -2.73
N SER A 405 -22.01 -29.16 -1.42
CA SER A 405 -23.30 -29.07 -0.74
C SER A 405 -23.90 -27.65 -0.79
N PRO A 406 -25.25 -27.53 -0.65
CA PRO A 406 -25.89 -26.22 -0.52
C PRO A 406 -25.25 -25.39 0.61
N PRO A 407 -25.15 -24.05 0.46
CA PRO A 407 -24.56 -23.21 1.48
C PRO A 407 -25.21 -23.41 2.85
N LEU A 408 -24.40 -23.46 3.90
CA LEU A 408 -24.89 -23.58 5.28
C LEU A 408 -26.00 -22.56 5.56
N ASP A 409 -27.11 -23.05 6.10
CA ASP A 409 -28.24 -22.23 6.53
C ASP A 409 -27.92 -21.50 7.85
N SER A 410 -28.86 -20.69 8.35
CA SER A 410 -28.68 -19.95 9.61
C SER A 410 -28.69 -20.83 10.86
N LYS A 411 -28.95 -22.15 10.72
CA LYS A 411 -29.04 -23.13 11.83
C LYS A 411 -27.80 -24.01 11.93
N ALA A 412 -26.98 -24.05 10.88
CA ALA A 412 -25.81 -24.89 10.80
C ALA A 412 -24.52 -24.11 11.11
N VAL A 413 -23.61 -24.75 11.84
CA VAL A 413 -22.30 -24.19 12.19
C VAL A 413 -21.23 -25.21 11.84
N LEU A 414 -20.21 -24.78 11.10
CA LEU A 414 -19.00 -25.57 10.91
C LEU A 414 -18.30 -25.70 12.27
N PHE A 415 -18.12 -26.94 12.73
CA PHE A 415 -17.67 -27.25 14.09
C PHE A 415 -16.15 -27.44 14.16
N SER A 416 -15.60 -28.30 13.30
CA SER A 416 -14.17 -28.57 13.23
C SER A 416 -13.77 -29.09 11.84
N VAL A 417 -12.47 -29.04 11.55
CA VAL A 417 -11.83 -29.68 10.39
C VAL A 417 -10.82 -30.71 10.90
N GLN A 418 -10.82 -31.89 10.31
CA GLN A 418 -9.89 -32.98 10.61
C GLN A 418 -8.97 -33.21 9.42
N ILE A 419 -7.67 -32.97 9.62
CA ILE A 419 -6.61 -33.23 8.64
C ILE A 419 -6.04 -34.61 8.95
N PRO A 420 -6.11 -35.58 8.03
CA PRO A 420 -5.78 -36.98 8.33
C PRO A 420 -4.28 -37.20 8.53
N TYR A 421 -3.93 -38.36 9.08
CA TYR A 421 -2.59 -38.93 8.93
C TYR A 421 -2.53 -39.85 7.70
N TRP A 422 -1.38 -39.86 7.04
CA TRP A 422 -1.08 -40.73 5.90
C TRP A 422 -0.21 -41.89 6.40
N ASP A 423 -0.87 -42.95 6.87
CA ASP A 423 -0.21 -44.14 7.42
C ASP A 423 0.03 -45.18 6.31
N LEU A 424 1.27 -45.23 5.81
CA LEU A 424 1.68 -46.05 4.67
C LEU A 424 1.60 -47.57 4.93
N ASN A 425 1.41 -47.99 6.19
CA ASN A 425 1.47 -49.40 6.61
C ASN A 425 0.14 -50.01 7.07
N ARG A 426 -1.00 -49.31 6.97
CA ARG A 426 -2.28 -49.85 7.47
C ARG A 426 -2.75 -51.11 6.74
N ASN A 427 -2.21 -51.47 5.56
CA ASN A 427 -2.64 -52.65 4.79
C ASN A 427 -1.61 -53.31 3.86
N ASN A 428 -0.30 -52.99 3.87
CA ASN A 428 0.64 -53.61 2.93
C ASN A 428 2.03 -53.90 3.50
N THR A 429 2.56 -55.06 3.12
CA THR A 429 3.90 -55.60 3.42
C THR A 429 5.01 -55.03 2.53
N GLU A 430 4.81 -53.89 1.85
CA GLU A 430 5.74 -53.33 0.87
C GLU A 430 6.48 -52.09 1.40
N THR A 431 7.77 -52.25 1.70
CA THR A 431 8.66 -51.29 2.36
C THR A 431 9.12 -50.08 1.52
N ASP A 432 8.65 -49.91 0.28
CA ASP A 432 9.20 -48.91 -0.70
C ASP A 432 8.20 -47.83 -1.17
N THR A 433 7.14 -47.54 -0.41
CA THR A 433 6.17 -46.48 -0.77
C THR A 433 6.56 -45.14 -0.13
N LYS A 434 6.58 -44.05 -0.91
CA LYS A 434 6.88 -42.68 -0.47
C LYS A 434 5.69 -41.74 -0.68
N LEU A 435 5.54 -40.75 0.19
CA LEU A 435 4.51 -39.71 0.09
C LEU A 435 5.10 -38.38 -0.40
N LEU A 436 4.50 -37.81 -1.45
CA LEU A 436 4.87 -36.51 -1.99
C LEU A 436 3.69 -35.54 -1.88
N PHE A 437 3.91 -34.39 -1.25
CA PHE A 437 2.94 -33.29 -1.21
C PHE A 437 3.57 -32.01 -1.71
N GLU A 438 2.96 -31.31 -2.65
CA GLU A 438 3.42 -30.02 -3.14
C GLU A 438 2.27 -29.02 -3.23
N THR A 439 2.59 -27.74 -3.03
CA THR A 439 1.60 -26.66 -3.13
C THR A 439 2.10 -25.53 -4.01
N TYR A 440 1.18 -24.92 -4.76
CA TYR A 440 1.48 -23.92 -5.76
C TYR A 440 0.54 -22.72 -5.62
N ARG A 441 1.08 -21.52 -5.89
CA ARG A 441 0.33 -20.27 -5.82
C ARG A 441 0.87 -19.29 -6.86
N ALA A 442 0.03 -18.91 -7.83
CA ALA A 442 0.29 -17.79 -8.72
C ALA A 442 -0.60 -16.62 -8.33
N ALA A 443 -0.01 -15.51 -7.92
CA ALA A 443 -0.72 -14.32 -7.49
C ALA A 443 0.02 -13.06 -7.96
N PRO A 444 -0.65 -11.89 -8.03
CA PRO A 444 0.03 -10.62 -8.28
C PRO A 444 1.15 -10.33 -7.27
N ARG A 445 0.99 -10.82 -6.03
CA ARG A 445 2.00 -10.81 -4.96
C ARG A 445 2.07 -12.21 -4.34
N PRO A 446 3.09 -13.03 -4.67
CA PRO A 446 3.11 -14.44 -4.29
C PRO A 446 3.39 -14.68 -2.79
N LEU A 447 4.01 -13.71 -2.10
CA LEU A 447 4.33 -13.77 -0.67
C LEU A 447 3.23 -13.19 0.24
N GLY A 448 2.01 -13.05 -0.28
CA GLY A 448 0.81 -12.74 0.49
C GLY A 448 0.17 -11.39 0.25
N ASN A 449 -0.87 -11.11 1.02
CA ASN A 449 -1.74 -9.93 0.90
C ASN A 449 -2.27 -9.68 -0.54
N ALA A 450 -2.52 -10.75 -1.30
CA ALA A 450 -3.14 -10.72 -2.62
C ALA A 450 -3.86 -12.05 -2.88
N LEU A 451 -5.00 -11.99 -3.57
CA LEU A 451 -5.69 -13.19 -4.03
C LEU A 451 -4.91 -13.87 -5.16
N PRO A 452 -4.87 -15.21 -5.20
CA PRO A 452 -4.25 -15.94 -6.29
C PRO A 452 -5.09 -15.85 -7.58
N TYR A 453 -4.41 -15.86 -8.73
CA TYR A 453 -5.02 -16.17 -10.01
C TYR A 453 -5.41 -17.65 -10.10
N LEU A 454 -4.52 -18.51 -9.58
CA LEU A 454 -4.72 -19.94 -9.36
C LEU A 454 -3.80 -20.40 -8.23
N ASN A 455 -4.32 -21.27 -7.38
CA ASN A 455 -3.59 -22.04 -6.39
C ASN A 455 -3.91 -23.52 -6.59
N ALA A 456 -2.98 -24.38 -6.17
CA ALA A 456 -3.13 -25.82 -6.31
C ALA A 456 -2.37 -26.54 -5.18
N ALA A 457 -2.81 -27.74 -4.85
CA ALA A 457 -2.12 -28.62 -3.92
C ALA A 457 -2.27 -30.07 -4.40
N PHE A 458 -1.16 -30.80 -4.46
CA PHE A 458 -1.10 -32.14 -5.01
C PHE A 458 -0.48 -33.09 -3.99
N LEU A 459 -1.11 -34.25 -3.82
CA LEU A 459 -0.65 -35.33 -2.96
C LEU A 459 -0.48 -36.58 -3.84
N ALA A 460 0.66 -37.26 -3.78
CA ALA A 460 0.87 -38.51 -4.48
C ALA A 460 1.55 -39.54 -3.59
N GLU A 461 1.09 -40.79 -3.68
CA GLU A 461 1.76 -41.97 -3.16
C GLU A 461 2.50 -42.63 -4.31
N ILE A 462 3.83 -42.74 -4.18
CA ILE A 462 4.69 -43.27 -5.24
C ILE A 462 5.49 -44.47 -4.75
N SER A 463 5.82 -45.39 -5.63
CA SER A 463 6.69 -46.53 -5.34
C SER A 463 7.60 -46.84 -6.51
N HIS A 464 8.72 -47.52 -6.27
CA HIS A 464 9.57 -48.02 -7.34
C HIS A 464 8.86 -49.16 -8.09
N CYS A 465 8.96 -49.18 -9.42
CA CYS A 465 8.51 -50.31 -10.21
C CYS A 465 9.47 -51.50 -10.02
N LYS A 466 8.96 -52.70 -9.72
CA LYS A 466 9.81 -53.89 -9.52
C LYS A 466 10.34 -54.48 -10.84
N THR A 467 9.78 -54.08 -11.99
CA THR A 467 10.05 -54.67 -13.32
C THR A 467 10.69 -53.69 -14.31
N SER A 468 10.82 -52.41 -13.96
CA SER A 468 11.47 -51.36 -14.76
C SER A 468 12.03 -50.28 -13.82
N ASP A 469 13.00 -49.47 -14.25
CA ASP A 469 13.59 -48.41 -13.41
C ASP A 469 12.66 -47.19 -13.16
N GLY A 470 11.35 -47.31 -13.43
CA GLY A 470 10.39 -46.20 -13.36
C GLY A 470 9.65 -46.05 -12.03
N ILE A 471 9.13 -44.84 -11.77
CA ILE A 471 8.26 -44.54 -10.62
C ILE A 471 6.81 -44.87 -10.97
N ILE A 472 6.13 -45.63 -10.11
CA ILE A 472 4.68 -45.88 -10.21
C ILE A 472 3.93 -44.92 -9.29
N ILE A 473 2.86 -44.31 -9.81
CA ILE A 473 1.91 -43.54 -8.99
C ILE A 473 0.86 -44.50 -8.45
N LYS A 474 0.93 -44.87 -7.17
CA LYS A 474 -0.09 -45.73 -6.54
C LYS A 474 -1.42 -45.00 -6.40
N ASN A 475 -1.37 -43.76 -5.90
CA ASN A 475 -2.53 -42.90 -5.72
C ASN A 475 -2.12 -41.43 -5.91
N VAL A 476 -3.04 -40.58 -6.36
CA VAL A 476 -2.80 -39.15 -6.51
C VAL A 476 -4.07 -38.34 -6.29
N GLN A 477 -3.93 -37.20 -5.62
CA GLN A 477 -4.97 -36.20 -5.45
C GLN A 477 -4.46 -34.88 -6.02
N LEU A 478 -5.22 -34.32 -6.97
CA LEU A 478 -4.88 -33.12 -7.71
C LEU A 478 -5.94 -32.05 -7.46
N ALA A 479 -5.77 -31.25 -6.40
CA ALA A 479 -6.69 -30.16 -6.07
C ALA A 479 -6.26 -28.85 -6.73
N PHE A 480 -7.22 -28.20 -7.39
CA PHE A 480 -7.10 -26.86 -7.94
C PHE A 480 -8.09 -25.95 -7.21
N GLY A 481 -7.64 -24.80 -6.72
CA GLY A 481 -8.55 -23.86 -6.07
C GLY A 481 -9.38 -23.06 -7.06
N ALA A 482 -10.31 -22.24 -6.58
CA ALA A 482 -11.28 -21.56 -7.44
C ALA A 482 -10.61 -20.70 -8.52
N TYR A 483 -10.62 -21.20 -9.76
CA TYR A 483 -9.84 -20.65 -10.88
C TYR A 483 -10.71 -20.02 -11.96
N GLY A 484 -11.92 -19.62 -11.58
CA GLY A 484 -13.04 -19.40 -12.49
C GLY A 484 -14.17 -20.42 -12.26
N THR A 485 -14.12 -21.17 -11.15
CA THR A 485 -15.16 -22.08 -10.68
C THR A 485 -15.71 -21.58 -9.34
N LYS A 486 -16.88 -22.08 -8.90
CA LYS A 486 -17.48 -21.70 -7.61
C LYS A 486 -16.58 -21.96 -6.39
N HIS A 487 -15.91 -23.11 -6.34
CA HIS A 487 -15.02 -23.52 -5.24
C HIS A 487 -13.82 -24.32 -5.76
N ALA A 488 -12.94 -24.71 -4.83
CA ALA A 488 -11.84 -25.64 -5.11
C ALA A 488 -12.38 -27.02 -5.53
N MET A 489 -11.68 -27.70 -6.43
CA MET A 489 -12.10 -29.00 -6.98
C MET A 489 -10.93 -29.94 -7.25
N ARG A 490 -11.22 -31.23 -7.30
CA ARG A 490 -10.27 -32.27 -7.70
C ARG A 490 -10.37 -32.61 -9.18
N ALA A 491 -9.24 -32.83 -9.83
CA ALA A 491 -9.20 -33.31 -11.20
C ALA A 491 -9.35 -34.85 -11.27
N LYS A 492 -10.48 -35.39 -10.79
CA LYS A 492 -10.72 -36.85 -10.63
C LYS A 492 -10.41 -37.67 -11.87
N LYS A 493 -10.83 -37.21 -13.05
CA LYS A 493 -10.52 -37.88 -14.34
C LYS A 493 -9.02 -38.02 -14.60
N VAL A 494 -8.23 -37.02 -14.18
CA VAL A 494 -6.76 -37.04 -14.29
C VAL A 494 -6.15 -37.96 -13.24
N GLU A 495 -6.68 -37.93 -12.02
CA GLU A 495 -6.23 -38.80 -10.93
C GLU A 495 -6.44 -40.29 -11.28
N GLU A 496 -7.63 -40.65 -11.74
CA GLU A 496 -7.97 -42.00 -12.23
C GLU A 496 -7.09 -42.42 -13.40
N PHE A 497 -6.76 -41.47 -14.30
CA PHE A 497 -5.87 -41.74 -15.41
C PHE A 497 -4.43 -42.01 -14.98
N LEU A 498 -3.94 -41.41 -13.89
CA LEU A 498 -2.56 -41.54 -13.41
C LEU A 498 -2.35 -42.71 -12.45
N ALA A 499 -3.37 -43.06 -11.67
CA ALA A 499 -3.30 -44.11 -10.66
C ALA A 499 -2.91 -45.47 -11.27
N GLY A 500 -1.98 -46.16 -10.62
CA GLY A 500 -1.46 -47.47 -11.02
C GLY A 500 -0.50 -47.46 -12.21
N LYS A 501 -0.19 -46.30 -12.83
CA LYS A 501 0.67 -46.24 -14.02
C LYS A 501 2.12 -45.87 -13.69
N THR A 502 3.03 -46.39 -14.50
CA THR A 502 4.45 -46.00 -14.50
C THR A 502 4.61 -44.65 -15.19
N LEU A 503 5.23 -43.70 -14.50
CA LEU A 503 5.43 -42.36 -14.99
C LEU A 503 6.43 -42.35 -16.16
N SER A 504 6.05 -41.71 -17.25
CA SER A 504 6.86 -41.52 -18.46
C SER A 504 6.56 -40.18 -19.10
N LEU A 505 7.44 -39.71 -19.99
CA LEU A 505 7.21 -38.49 -20.79
C LEU A 505 5.89 -38.54 -21.57
N GLY A 506 5.57 -39.69 -22.16
CA GLY A 506 4.31 -39.90 -22.87
C GLY A 506 3.09 -39.79 -21.95
N LEU A 507 3.15 -40.43 -20.77
CA LEU A 507 2.07 -40.35 -19.80
C LEU A 507 1.84 -38.92 -19.30
N LEU A 508 2.92 -38.19 -19.01
CA LEU A 508 2.86 -36.79 -18.57
C LEU A 508 2.21 -35.90 -19.63
N HIS A 509 2.56 -36.09 -20.90
CA HIS A 509 1.95 -35.33 -22.01
C HIS A 509 0.44 -35.54 -22.10
N GLU A 510 -0.03 -36.77 -21.98
CA GLU A 510 -1.46 -37.08 -21.99
C GLU A 510 -2.17 -36.55 -20.73
N ALA A 511 -1.53 -36.64 -19.55
CA ALA A 511 -2.07 -36.06 -18.33
C ALA A 511 -2.23 -34.52 -18.43
N VAL A 512 -1.25 -33.85 -19.04
CA VAL A 512 -1.32 -32.41 -19.32
C VAL A 512 -2.47 -32.04 -20.26
N LYS A 513 -2.68 -32.82 -21.34
CA LYS A 513 -3.84 -32.63 -22.22
C LYS A 513 -5.16 -32.80 -21.47
N LEU A 514 -5.22 -33.82 -20.60
CA LEU A 514 -6.42 -34.12 -19.83
C LEU A 514 -6.73 -33.03 -18.80
N VAL A 515 -5.72 -32.46 -18.12
CA VAL A 515 -5.91 -31.28 -17.26
C VAL A 515 -6.48 -30.11 -18.07
N ARG A 516 -5.94 -29.83 -19.25
CA ARG A 516 -6.44 -28.74 -20.10
C ARG A 516 -7.91 -28.92 -20.48
N ALA A 517 -8.36 -30.17 -20.66
CA ALA A 517 -9.74 -30.49 -21.00
C ALA A 517 -10.69 -30.53 -19.79
N THR A 518 -10.18 -30.73 -18.57
CA THR A 518 -10.99 -30.92 -17.36
C THR A 518 -10.99 -29.72 -16.42
N VAL A 519 -9.91 -28.94 -16.42
CA VAL A 519 -9.70 -27.76 -15.58
C VAL A 519 -9.91 -26.51 -16.44
N VAL A 520 -11.18 -26.20 -16.72
CA VAL A 520 -11.62 -25.11 -17.61
C VAL A 520 -12.33 -24.01 -16.81
N PRO A 521 -11.90 -22.74 -16.91
CA PRO A 521 -12.56 -21.63 -16.21
C PRO A 521 -13.96 -21.35 -16.79
N GLU A 522 -14.91 -20.95 -15.96
CA GLU A 522 -16.24 -20.53 -16.41
C GLU A 522 -16.16 -19.30 -17.34
N GLU A 523 -17.16 -19.17 -18.20
CA GLU A 523 -17.31 -18.03 -19.10
C GLU A 523 -17.33 -16.70 -18.33
N GLY A 524 -16.62 -15.69 -18.83
CA GLY A 524 -16.47 -14.40 -18.16
C GLY A 524 -15.33 -14.32 -17.12
N THR A 525 -14.60 -15.42 -16.88
CA THR A 525 -13.41 -15.40 -16.01
C THR A 525 -12.31 -14.50 -16.57
N SER A 526 -11.69 -13.67 -15.72
CA SER A 526 -10.53 -12.85 -16.11
C SER A 526 -9.28 -13.68 -16.40
N ASN A 527 -8.58 -13.38 -17.50
CA ASN A 527 -7.33 -14.03 -17.93
C ASN A 527 -7.44 -15.58 -18.04
N PRO A 528 -8.44 -16.13 -18.74
CA PRO A 528 -8.72 -17.57 -18.72
C PRO A 528 -7.55 -18.38 -19.30
N ALA A 529 -6.94 -17.93 -20.39
CA ALA A 529 -5.79 -18.60 -21.01
C ALA A 529 -4.57 -18.70 -20.06
N TYR A 530 -4.29 -17.64 -19.30
CA TYR A 530 -3.21 -17.65 -18.32
C TYR A 530 -3.49 -18.62 -17.18
N ARG A 531 -4.72 -18.63 -16.65
CA ARG A 531 -5.14 -19.56 -15.58
C ARG A 531 -5.07 -21.03 -16.02
N SER A 532 -5.54 -21.35 -17.22
CA SER A 532 -5.42 -22.70 -17.79
C SER A 532 -3.95 -23.11 -18.01
N SER A 533 -3.10 -22.17 -18.44
CA SER A 533 -1.65 -22.42 -18.57
C SER A 533 -1.00 -22.69 -17.22
N LEU A 534 -1.41 -22.00 -16.16
CA LEU A 534 -0.91 -22.22 -14.80
C LEU A 534 -1.27 -23.61 -14.28
N ALA A 535 -2.51 -24.08 -14.51
CA ALA A 535 -2.95 -25.40 -14.07
C ALA A 535 -2.08 -26.52 -14.67
N VAL A 536 -1.82 -26.43 -15.96
CA VAL A 536 -0.89 -27.33 -16.67
C VAL A 536 0.53 -27.18 -16.16
N GLY A 537 1.00 -25.95 -15.98
CA GLY A 537 2.35 -25.66 -15.49
C GLY A 537 2.64 -26.23 -14.11
N PHE A 538 1.67 -26.17 -13.19
CA PHE A 538 1.79 -26.77 -11.87
C PHE A 538 1.84 -28.29 -11.93
N LEU A 539 0.98 -28.95 -12.72
CA LEU A 539 1.05 -30.42 -12.88
C LEU A 539 2.40 -30.84 -13.47
N PHE A 540 2.88 -30.12 -14.48
CA PHE A 540 4.18 -30.38 -15.09
C PHE A 540 5.31 -30.23 -14.06
N GLN A 541 5.30 -29.15 -13.26
CA GLN A 541 6.30 -28.92 -12.21
C GLN A 541 6.29 -30.02 -11.15
N PHE A 542 5.12 -30.61 -10.86
CA PHE A 542 4.98 -31.70 -9.89
C PHE A 542 5.52 -33.03 -10.41
N LEU A 543 5.14 -33.44 -11.63
CA LEU A 543 5.44 -34.77 -12.15
C LEU A 543 6.76 -34.85 -12.93
N HIS A 544 7.17 -33.80 -13.64
CA HIS A 544 8.38 -33.85 -14.49
C HIS A 544 9.65 -34.29 -13.76
N PRO A 545 9.96 -33.82 -12.52
CA PRO A 545 11.16 -34.26 -11.80
C PRO A 545 11.20 -35.76 -11.50
N LEU A 546 10.04 -36.43 -11.50
CA LEU A 546 9.91 -37.85 -11.21
C LEU A 546 10.12 -38.73 -12.46
N VAL A 547 10.10 -38.15 -13.66
CA VAL A 547 10.24 -38.90 -14.92
C VAL A 547 11.68 -39.41 -15.13
N ASP A 548 12.70 -38.66 -14.66
CA ASP A 548 14.13 -38.93 -14.92
C ASP A 548 14.90 -39.43 -13.67
N ALA A 549 14.23 -39.83 -12.59
CA ALA A 549 14.86 -40.17 -11.31
C ALA A 549 15.64 -41.52 -11.27
N CYS A 550 15.86 -42.17 -12.42
CA CYS A 550 16.34 -43.55 -12.57
C CYS A 550 17.82 -43.86 -12.22
N ALA A 551 18.57 -43.00 -11.51
CA ALA A 551 20.02 -43.26 -11.32
C ALA A 551 20.50 -43.59 -9.90
N GLN A 552 19.77 -43.29 -8.82
CA GLN A 552 20.23 -43.61 -7.46
C GLN A 552 19.10 -43.89 -6.47
N PHE A 553 18.65 -45.14 -6.47
CA PHE A 553 17.96 -45.73 -5.33
C PHE A 553 18.73 -47.00 -4.93
N SER A 554 19.85 -46.83 -4.22
CA SER A 554 20.47 -47.96 -3.52
C SER A 554 20.88 -47.54 -2.10
N ASN A 555 20.42 -48.35 -1.16
CA ASN A 555 20.50 -48.20 0.29
C ASN A 555 21.92 -47.94 0.83
N SER A 556 22.18 -46.73 1.35
CA SER A 556 22.97 -46.44 2.57
C SER A 556 23.41 -44.97 2.62
N CYS A 557 22.54 -44.06 3.08
CA CYS A 557 22.95 -42.91 3.90
C CYS A 557 21.70 -42.18 4.42
N LEU A 558 21.39 -42.42 5.68
CA LEU A 558 20.69 -41.46 6.52
C LEU A 558 21.65 -40.33 6.81
N ASP A 559 21.43 -39.18 6.18
CA ASP A 559 21.45 -37.84 6.75
C ASP A 559 21.36 -36.86 5.57
N GLY A 560 20.95 -35.63 5.83
CA GLY A 560 20.69 -34.64 4.79
C GLY A 560 21.83 -34.54 3.75
N TYR A 561 21.44 -34.13 2.56
CA TYR A 561 22.30 -33.75 1.42
C TYR A 561 23.05 -34.85 0.68
N THR A 562 23.08 -34.67 -0.66
CA THR A 562 23.98 -35.28 -1.67
C THR A 562 23.73 -36.78 -1.93
N LEU A 563 23.45 -37.28 -3.15
CA LEU A 563 24.09 -37.07 -4.46
C LEU A 563 23.12 -37.41 -5.64
N LEU A 564 23.24 -36.74 -6.80
CA LEU A 564 24.02 -37.27 -7.95
C LEU A 564 24.21 -36.21 -9.06
N GLU A 565 25.34 -35.52 -8.92
CA GLU A 565 26.36 -35.04 -9.86
C GLU A 565 26.12 -34.65 -11.32
N ASN A 566 25.08 -35.08 -12.04
CA ASN A 566 24.77 -34.53 -13.38
C ASN A 566 23.62 -33.52 -13.39
N ALA A 567 22.94 -33.35 -12.25
CA ALA A 567 22.04 -32.23 -11.98
C ALA A 567 22.75 -31.02 -11.33
N SER A 568 24.08 -31.03 -11.22
CA SER A 568 24.89 -29.98 -10.57
C SER A 568 24.80 -28.63 -11.29
N LYS A 569 24.50 -28.58 -12.60
CA LYS A 569 24.27 -27.31 -13.31
C LYS A 569 22.84 -26.75 -13.20
N ILE A 570 21.85 -27.57 -12.81
CA ILE A 570 20.45 -27.15 -12.69
C ILE A 570 20.06 -26.95 -11.21
N LYS A 571 20.65 -27.71 -10.27
CA LYS A 571 20.33 -27.64 -8.82
C LYS A 571 20.99 -26.49 -8.07
N CYS A 572 22.04 -25.86 -8.58
CA CYS A 572 22.63 -24.68 -7.93
C CYS A 572 21.66 -23.48 -7.81
N ASN A 573 20.50 -23.47 -8.48
CA ASN A 573 19.51 -22.40 -8.35
C ASN A 573 18.24 -22.76 -7.57
N TYR A 574 18.01 -24.04 -7.24
CA TYR A 574 16.86 -24.43 -6.42
C TYR A 574 17.25 -24.66 -4.94
N ASN A 575 18.46 -25.12 -4.65
CA ASN A 575 18.92 -25.31 -3.26
C ASN A 575 19.34 -24.02 -2.56
N GLU A 576 19.50 -22.89 -3.27
CA GLU A 576 19.60 -21.57 -2.63
C GLU A 576 18.28 -21.12 -1.97
N PHE A 577 17.18 -21.83 -2.17
CA PHE A 577 15.90 -21.53 -1.50
C PHE A 577 15.58 -22.38 -0.28
N ASP A 578 16.21 -23.56 -0.11
CA ASP A 578 15.82 -24.49 0.96
C ASP A 578 16.90 -24.70 2.04
N HIS A 579 18.09 -24.10 1.88
CA HIS A 579 19.21 -24.29 2.81
C HIS A 579 19.86 -23.02 3.38
N LEU A 580 19.22 -21.86 3.19
CA LEU A 580 19.28 -20.83 4.22
C LEU A 580 18.02 -20.95 5.06
N GLN A 581 18.18 -21.06 6.37
CA GLN A 581 17.14 -20.64 7.31
C GLN A 581 16.64 -19.24 6.85
N ASN A 582 15.45 -19.20 6.25
CA ASN A 582 14.74 -17.99 5.78
C ASN A 582 15.62 -16.89 5.15
N PRO A 583 15.95 -16.94 3.84
CA PRO A 583 16.65 -15.81 3.19
C PRO A 583 15.88 -14.50 3.39
N ALA A 584 16.60 -13.42 3.69
CA ALA A 584 16.04 -12.07 3.78
C ALA A 584 15.19 -11.75 2.54
N LEU A 585 14.03 -11.11 2.75
CA LEU A 585 13.10 -10.65 1.74
C LEU A 585 13.72 -9.53 0.87
N LEU A 586 14.62 -8.73 1.44
CA LEU A 586 15.37 -7.70 0.71
C LEU A 586 16.87 -8.00 0.70
N SER A 587 17.49 -7.74 -0.45
CA SER A 587 18.95 -7.76 -0.60
C SER A 587 19.59 -6.55 0.09
N SER A 588 20.93 -6.47 0.03
CA SER A 588 21.68 -5.29 0.46
C SER A 588 21.47 -4.08 -0.45
N ALA A 589 21.71 -2.90 0.10
CA ALA A 589 21.66 -1.63 -0.62
C ALA A 589 22.83 -0.72 -0.24
N LYS A 590 23.29 0.10 -1.18
CA LYS A 590 24.32 1.12 -0.96
C LYS A 590 23.79 2.48 -1.41
N GLN A 591 23.84 3.46 -0.52
CA GLN A 591 23.48 4.85 -0.82
C GLN A 591 24.69 5.73 -0.55
N VAL A 592 24.98 6.65 -1.47
CA VAL A 592 26.10 7.60 -1.36
C VAL A 592 25.54 9.00 -1.49
N VAL A 593 25.88 9.87 -0.54
CA VAL A 593 25.49 11.28 -0.51
C VAL A 593 26.77 12.09 -0.32
N GLU A 594 26.99 13.06 -1.21
CA GLU A 594 28.10 14.00 -1.12
C GLU A 594 27.59 15.29 -0.46
N THR A 595 28.24 15.72 0.62
CA THR A 595 27.85 16.89 1.41
C THR A 595 28.94 17.96 1.30
N CYS A 596 28.54 19.22 1.12
CA CYS A 596 29.43 20.37 1.15
C CYS A 596 29.09 21.27 2.34
N ARG A 597 30.10 21.73 3.09
CA ARG A 597 29.90 22.63 4.24
C ARG A 597 29.67 24.09 3.86
N GLU A 598 29.94 24.47 2.62
CA GLU A 598 29.77 25.84 2.12
C GLU A 598 28.35 26.38 2.33
N TYR A 599 27.34 25.52 2.17
CA TYR A 599 25.93 25.90 2.27
C TYR A 599 25.27 25.41 3.57
N TYR A 600 26.04 25.06 4.60
CA TYR A 600 25.50 24.45 5.82
C TYR A 600 24.35 25.29 6.44
N PRO A 601 23.23 24.66 6.86
CA PRO A 601 22.94 23.22 6.90
C PRO A 601 22.33 22.64 5.61
N VAL A 602 22.28 23.38 4.50
CA VAL A 602 21.77 22.87 3.20
C VAL A 602 22.70 21.77 2.68
N GLY A 603 22.12 20.67 2.17
CA GLY A 603 22.84 19.52 1.64
C GLY A 603 23.10 18.41 2.67
N GLU A 604 23.01 18.71 3.98
CA GLU A 604 23.16 17.70 5.03
C GLU A 604 21.93 16.77 5.09
N PRO A 605 22.13 15.45 5.32
CA PRO A 605 21.06 14.46 5.42
C PRO A 605 20.37 14.52 6.80
N ILE A 606 19.75 15.65 7.14
CA ILE A 606 19.12 15.85 8.44
C ILE A 606 17.81 15.07 8.60
N THR A 607 17.38 14.89 9.85
CA THR A 607 16.07 14.30 10.17
C THR A 607 14.96 15.10 9.52
N LYS A 608 14.02 14.41 8.85
CA LYS A 608 12.84 15.08 8.29
C LYS A 608 12.04 15.72 9.42
N SER A 609 11.66 16.98 9.21
CA SER A 609 10.79 17.72 10.14
C SER A 609 9.50 16.94 10.42
N GLY A 610 9.28 16.69 11.71
CA GLY A 610 8.13 15.95 12.21
C GLY A 610 8.18 14.42 12.01
N ALA A 611 9.32 13.82 11.62
CA ALA A 611 9.41 12.37 11.43
C ALA A 611 9.14 11.58 12.72
N ALA A 612 9.66 12.04 13.87
CA ALA A 612 9.41 11.40 15.17
C ALA A 612 7.92 11.44 15.56
N ILE A 613 7.26 12.60 15.42
CA ILE A 613 5.81 12.72 15.68
C ILE A 613 4.94 11.99 14.64
N GLN A 614 5.45 11.75 13.43
CA GLN A 614 4.79 10.85 12.47
C GLN A 614 4.89 9.39 12.93
N ALA A 615 6.03 8.99 13.50
CA ALA A 615 6.23 7.63 14.01
C ALA A 615 5.42 7.35 15.29
N SER A 616 5.40 8.29 16.24
CA SER A 616 4.55 8.19 17.45
C SER A 616 3.07 8.31 17.13
N GLY A 617 2.72 9.02 16.04
CA GLY A 617 1.33 9.22 15.61
C GLY A 617 0.71 10.54 16.08
N GLU A 618 1.49 11.40 16.73
CA GLU A 618 1.12 12.77 17.13
C GLU A 618 0.97 13.73 15.93
N ALA A 619 1.47 13.35 14.75
CA ALA A 619 1.23 14.11 13.52
C ALA A 619 -0.26 14.10 13.15
N VAL A 620 -0.91 15.25 13.29
CA VAL A 620 -2.33 15.49 12.97
C VAL A 620 -2.56 15.61 11.45
N TYR A 621 -3.44 14.77 10.91
CA TYR A 621 -4.04 14.91 9.56
C TYR A 621 -5.48 15.41 9.68
N VAL A 622 -6.17 15.67 8.56
CA VAL A 622 -7.50 16.33 8.60
C VAL A 622 -8.53 15.52 9.38
N ASP A 623 -8.55 14.19 9.19
CA ASP A 623 -9.46 13.31 9.94
C ASP A 623 -9.08 13.15 11.42
N ASP A 624 -7.87 13.54 11.82
CA ASP A 624 -7.44 13.52 13.23
C ASP A 624 -7.92 14.75 14.01
N ILE A 625 -8.35 15.81 13.31
CA ILE A 625 -8.91 17.01 13.93
C ILE A 625 -10.16 16.60 14.72
N PRO A 626 -10.25 16.94 16.03
CA PRO A 626 -11.43 16.66 16.83
C PRO A 626 -12.70 17.20 16.16
N SER A 627 -13.76 16.38 16.12
CA SER A 627 -15.05 16.83 15.60
C SER A 627 -15.57 18.00 16.44
N PRO A 628 -15.98 19.12 15.83
CA PRO A 628 -16.79 20.11 16.51
C PRO A 628 -18.11 19.51 17.03
N MET A 629 -18.75 20.19 17.99
CA MET A 629 -20.08 19.76 18.46
C MET A 629 -21.08 19.71 17.29
N ASN A 630 -21.99 18.73 17.33
CA ASN A 630 -23.02 18.50 16.30
C ASN A 630 -22.49 18.30 14.87
N CYS A 631 -21.21 17.92 14.69
CA CYS A 631 -20.62 17.65 13.40
C CYS A 631 -21.29 16.46 12.69
N LEU A 632 -21.67 16.65 11.43
CA LEU A 632 -22.26 15.64 10.55
C LEU A 632 -21.20 15.02 9.63
N HIS A 633 -21.54 13.90 8.99
CA HIS A 633 -20.65 13.13 8.13
C HIS A 633 -21.23 12.91 6.75
N GLY A 634 -20.38 13.00 5.72
CA GLY A 634 -20.77 12.93 4.32
C GLY A 634 -20.33 11.65 3.60
N ALA A 635 -21.10 11.22 2.61
CA ALA A 635 -20.70 10.18 1.64
C ALA A 635 -21.28 10.47 0.25
N PHE A 636 -20.51 10.17 -0.81
CA PHE A 636 -20.95 10.40 -2.19
C PHE A 636 -21.80 9.24 -2.72
N ILE A 637 -22.89 9.60 -3.39
CA ILE A 637 -23.58 8.74 -4.35
C ILE A 637 -23.06 9.09 -5.73
N TYR A 638 -22.58 8.10 -6.47
CA TYR A 638 -22.00 8.27 -7.80
C TYR A 638 -22.71 7.41 -8.84
N SER A 639 -22.52 7.75 -10.11
CA SER A 639 -23.13 7.02 -11.21
C SER A 639 -22.56 5.62 -11.38
N THR A 640 -23.43 4.63 -11.59
CA THR A 640 -23.04 3.28 -12.02
C THR A 640 -23.16 3.09 -13.54
N LYS A 641 -23.66 4.11 -14.26
CA LYS A 641 -23.81 4.10 -15.72
C LYS A 641 -22.82 5.06 -16.38
N PRO A 642 -22.21 4.69 -17.52
CA PRO A 642 -21.28 5.54 -18.24
C PRO A 642 -21.96 6.76 -18.88
N LEU A 643 -23.22 6.64 -19.29
CA LEU A 643 -24.03 7.72 -19.84
C LEU A 643 -25.50 7.39 -19.57
N ALA A 644 -26.23 8.27 -18.86
CA ALA A 644 -27.63 8.07 -18.52
C ALA A 644 -28.29 9.36 -18.02
N TRP A 645 -29.59 9.54 -18.24
CA TRP A 645 -30.39 10.52 -17.53
C TRP A 645 -30.63 10.06 -16.08
N VAL A 646 -30.53 10.96 -15.12
CA VAL A 646 -30.77 10.70 -13.70
C VAL A 646 -32.16 11.23 -13.35
N LYS A 647 -33.14 10.34 -13.16
CA LYS A 647 -34.51 10.75 -12.79
C LYS A 647 -34.63 11.08 -11.30
N GLY A 648 -33.79 10.46 -10.47
CA GLY A 648 -33.71 10.72 -9.04
C GLY A 648 -32.94 9.65 -8.27
N VAL A 649 -32.77 9.90 -6.97
CA VAL A 649 -32.19 8.95 -6.02
C VAL A 649 -33.32 8.45 -5.11
N LYS A 650 -33.46 7.13 -5.00
CA LYS A 650 -34.49 6.45 -4.21
C LYS A 650 -33.85 5.52 -3.19
N PHE A 651 -34.55 5.28 -2.08
CA PHE A 651 -34.25 4.20 -1.14
C PHE A 651 -35.36 3.14 -1.22
N GLU A 652 -35.07 1.91 -0.78
CA GLU A 652 -36.06 0.82 -0.77
C GLU A 652 -37.30 1.17 0.08
N SER A 653 -37.08 1.73 1.27
CA SER A 653 -38.13 2.47 1.99
C SER A 653 -38.21 3.85 1.36
N ARG A 654 -39.40 4.34 0.98
CA ARG A 654 -39.54 5.65 0.31
C ARG A 654 -39.07 6.84 1.17
N SER A 655 -38.80 6.62 2.46
CA SER A 655 -38.24 7.57 3.43
C SER A 655 -36.71 7.55 3.46
N LEU A 656 -36.09 8.62 3.97
CA LEU A 656 -34.68 8.60 4.30
C LEU A 656 -34.40 7.51 5.36
N PRO A 657 -33.30 6.76 5.27
CA PRO A 657 -32.89 5.86 6.33
C PRO A 657 -32.73 6.59 7.66
N ASP A 658 -32.99 5.91 8.77
CA ASP A 658 -32.80 6.48 10.10
C ASP A 658 -31.40 7.08 10.26
N ARG A 659 -31.32 8.26 10.91
CA ARG A 659 -30.07 9.01 11.19
C ARG A 659 -29.39 9.62 9.96
N VAL A 660 -30.01 9.56 8.78
CA VAL A 660 -29.65 10.39 7.62
C VAL A 660 -30.34 11.75 7.75
N THR A 661 -29.56 12.83 7.72
CA THR A 661 -30.06 14.21 7.86
C THR A 661 -30.53 14.78 6.53
N GLY A 662 -29.90 14.40 5.42
CA GLY A 662 -30.31 14.88 4.11
C GLY A 662 -29.45 14.35 2.96
N ILE A 663 -29.90 14.64 1.75
CA ILE A 663 -29.17 14.37 0.51
C ILE A 663 -29.09 15.68 -0.26
N LEU A 664 -27.87 16.04 -0.65
CA LEU A 664 -27.61 17.20 -1.48
C LEU A 664 -27.24 16.76 -2.89
N SER A 665 -27.73 17.51 -3.87
CA SER A 665 -27.54 17.34 -5.30
C SER A 665 -27.20 18.71 -5.92
N PHE A 666 -27.08 18.78 -7.25
CA PHE A 666 -26.89 20.06 -7.93
C PHE A 666 -28.01 21.08 -7.64
N ARG A 667 -29.22 20.62 -7.28
CA ARG A 667 -30.38 21.47 -6.96
C ARG A 667 -30.27 22.14 -5.58
N ASP A 668 -29.34 21.68 -4.76
CA ASP A 668 -29.13 22.18 -3.40
C ASP A 668 -28.06 23.29 -3.34
N ILE A 669 -27.42 23.57 -4.47
CA ILE A 669 -26.50 24.70 -4.65
C ILE A 669 -27.31 26.01 -4.59
N PRO A 670 -26.85 27.03 -3.83
CA PRO A 670 -27.51 28.33 -3.76
C PRO A 670 -27.76 28.94 -5.15
N LYS A 671 -28.78 29.80 -5.28
CA LYS A 671 -29.15 30.39 -6.57
C LYS A 671 -28.05 31.29 -7.13
N GLU A 672 -27.33 31.95 -6.24
CA GLU A 672 -26.18 32.81 -6.51
C GLU A 672 -24.90 31.99 -6.78
N GLY A 673 -24.92 30.69 -6.48
CA GLY A 673 -23.80 29.77 -6.62
C GLY A 673 -23.76 29.04 -7.96
N GLU A 674 -22.61 28.45 -8.25
CA GLU A 674 -22.35 27.70 -9.48
C GLU A 674 -22.20 26.19 -9.21
N ASN A 675 -22.65 25.32 -10.12
CA ASN A 675 -22.34 23.89 -10.07
C ASN A 675 -20.89 23.63 -10.50
N ILE A 676 -19.94 23.93 -9.61
CA ILE A 676 -18.50 23.80 -9.83
C ILE A 676 -17.85 22.93 -8.76
N GLY A 677 -17.16 21.87 -9.17
CA GLY A 677 -16.45 20.95 -8.29
C GLY A 677 -14.93 21.06 -8.40
N SER A 678 -14.42 21.47 -9.55
CA SER A 678 -13.00 21.78 -9.72
C SER A 678 -12.79 22.81 -10.84
N LYS A 679 -11.63 23.46 -10.80
CA LYS A 679 -11.21 24.48 -11.77
C LYS A 679 -9.75 24.26 -12.15
N THR A 680 -9.47 24.28 -13.45
CA THR A 680 -8.11 24.35 -14.01
C THR A 680 -8.04 25.49 -15.03
N ILE A 681 -6.86 25.74 -15.60
CA ILE A 681 -6.70 26.68 -16.72
C ILE A 681 -7.41 26.20 -18.01
N PHE A 682 -7.83 24.92 -18.06
CA PHE A 682 -8.48 24.30 -19.22
C PHE A 682 -10.01 24.19 -19.07
N GLY A 683 -10.57 24.73 -17.98
CA GLY A 683 -12.01 24.75 -17.74
C GLY A 683 -12.40 24.24 -16.36
N ILE A 684 -13.69 23.93 -16.22
CA ILE A 684 -14.32 23.51 -14.97
C ILE A 684 -14.92 22.11 -15.08
N GLU A 685 -15.00 21.40 -13.96
CA GLU A 685 -15.80 20.17 -13.83
C GLU A 685 -16.90 20.42 -12.80
N PRO A 686 -18.15 19.99 -13.03
CA PRO A 686 -19.24 20.24 -12.11
C PRO A 686 -19.05 19.53 -10.76
N LEU A 687 -19.73 20.02 -9.71
CA LEU A 687 -19.71 19.39 -8.39
C LEU A 687 -20.53 18.10 -8.39
N PHE A 688 -21.74 18.18 -8.94
CA PHE A 688 -22.65 17.07 -9.16
C PHE A 688 -23.05 16.99 -10.62
N ALA A 689 -23.41 15.81 -11.10
CA ALA A 689 -24.14 15.65 -12.35
C ALA A 689 -25.40 16.53 -12.30
N ASP A 690 -25.72 17.14 -13.44
CA ASP A 690 -27.03 17.71 -13.72
C ASP A 690 -28.03 16.55 -13.92
N ASP A 691 -29.04 16.72 -14.78
CA ASP A 691 -29.95 15.62 -15.10
C ASP A 691 -29.27 14.53 -15.98
N LEU A 692 -28.04 14.76 -16.50
CA LEU A 692 -27.31 13.81 -17.35
C LEU A 692 -25.96 13.41 -16.73
N THR A 693 -25.84 12.15 -16.29
CA THR A 693 -24.53 11.60 -15.94
C THR A 693 -23.77 11.15 -17.19
N ARG A 694 -22.48 11.48 -17.26
CA ARG A 694 -21.58 11.32 -18.41
C ARG A 694 -20.37 10.43 -18.12
N CYS A 695 -20.23 9.87 -16.91
CA CYS A 695 -19.32 8.75 -16.67
C CYS A 695 -19.75 7.88 -15.48
N ALA A 696 -19.34 6.61 -15.47
CA ALA A 696 -19.46 5.77 -14.29
C ALA A 696 -18.45 6.26 -13.25
N GLY A 697 -18.94 6.65 -12.07
CA GLY A 697 -18.17 7.33 -11.03
C GLY A 697 -18.42 8.83 -10.95
N GLN A 698 -19.22 9.43 -11.85
CA GLN A 698 -19.59 10.84 -11.70
C GLN A 698 -20.42 11.04 -10.43
N ARG A 699 -20.10 12.09 -9.66
CA ARG A 699 -20.82 12.48 -8.44
C ARG A 699 -22.25 12.85 -8.79
N ILE A 700 -23.25 12.22 -8.19
CA ILE A 700 -24.67 12.53 -8.39
C ILE A 700 -25.21 13.31 -7.20
N ALA A 701 -24.91 12.83 -6.00
CA ALA A 701 -25.40 13.42 -4.76
C ALA A 701 -24.43 13.18 -3.60
N PHE A 702 -24.70 13.85 -2.48
CA PHE A 702 -23.94 13.81 -1.25
C PHE A 702 -24.90 13.56 -0.08
N VAL A 703 -24.83 12.38 0.50
CA VAL A 703 -25.62 12.00 1.68
C VAL A 703 -24.93 12.56 2.92
N VAL A 704 -25.71 13.13 3.83
CA VAL A 704 -25.24 13.65 5.11
C VAL A 704 -25.96 12.92 6.24
N ALA A 705 -25.21 12.41 7.22
CA ALA A 705 -25.74 11.65 8.35
C ALA A 705 -25.00 11.97 9.66
N GLU A 706 -25.50 11.46 10.78
CA GLU A 706 -24.91 11.68 12.11
C GLU A 706 -23.53 11.05 12.28
N SER A 707 -23.22 9.97 11.56
CA SER A 707 -21.92 9.30 11.59
C SER A 707 -21.48 8.87 10.20
N GLN A 708 -20.16 8.76 10.00
CA GLN A 708 -19.58 8.37 8.72
C GLN A 708 -20.08 6.98 8.26
N LYS A 709 -20.22 6.05 9.21
CA LYS A 709 -20.74 4.71 8.94
C LYS A 709 -22.16 4.74 8.38
N VAL A 710 -23.04 5.55 8.97
CA VAL A 710 -24.42 5.71 8.48
C VAL A 710 -24.42 6.34 7.09
N ALA A 711 -23.59 7.37 6.86
CA ALA A 711 -23.46 7.99 5.54
C ALA A 711 -22.98 6.98 4.47
N ASP A 712 -21.94 6.19 4.75
CA ASP A 712 -21.43 5.17 3.84
C ASP A 712 -22.46 4.06 3.55
N MET A 713 -23.20 3.59 4.56
CA MET A 713 -24.27 2.61 4.38
C MET A 713 -25.40 3.17 3.53
N ALA A 714 -25.86 4.38 3.83
CA ALA A 714 -26.91 5.06 3.08
C ALA A 714 -26.51 5.28 1.61
N ALA A 715 -25.29 5.76 1.34
CA ALA A 715 -24.79 5.93 -0.01
C ALA A 715 -24.70 4.61 -0.79
N LYS A 716 -24.43 3.48 -0.10
CA LYS A 716 -24.32 2.15 -0.72
C LYS A 716 -25.69 1.55 -1.09
N VAL A 717 -26.72 1.77 -0.28
CA VAL A 717 -28.09 1.25 -0.54
C VAL A 717 -28.94 2.19 -1.38
N ALA A 718 -28.46 3.40 -1.65
CA ALA A 718 -29.12 4.35 -2.54
C ALA A 718 -29.22 3.78 -3.96
N MET A 719 -30.45 3.73 -4.49
CA MET A 719 -30.74 3.33 -5.85
C MET A 719 -30.92 4.57 -6.72
N VAL A 720 -30.09 4.69 -7.75
CA VAL A 720 -30.23 5.76 -8.73
C VAL A 720 -31.12 5.28 -9.87
N ASP A 721 -32.18 6.02 -10.14
CA ASP A 721 -33.11 5.75 -11.23
C ASP A 721 -32.54 6.32 -12.54
N TYR A 722 -32.14 5.42 -13.44
CA TYR A 722 -31.49 5.76 -14.71
C TYR A 722 -32.45 5.54 -15.88
N ASP A 723 -32.43 6.48 -16.80
CA ASP A 723 -33.04 6.35 -18.11
C ASP A 723 -31.95 6.42 -19.18
N ILE A 724 -31.88 5.37 -20.00
CA ILE A 724 -30.90 5.22 -21.08
C ILE A 724 -31.55 5.31 -22.46
N GLU A 725 -32.86 5.55 -22.52
CA GLU A 725 -33.57 5.70 -23.78
C GLU A 725 -33.18 7.02 -24.46
N ASN A 726 -33.15 7.01 -25.79
CA ASN A 726 -32.83 8.20 -26.61
C ASN A 726 -31.44 8.82 -26.35
N LEU A 727 -30.49 8.07 -25.79
CA LEU A 727 -29.09 8.47 -25.67
C LEU A 727 -28.23 7.76 -26.73
N GLU A 728 -27.22 8.46 -27.23
CA GLU A 728 -26.18 7.80 -27.99
C GLU A 728 -25.41 6.78 -27.12
N PRO A 729 -24.85 5.71 -27.71
CA PRO A 729 -23.99 4.80 -26.95
C PRO A 729 -22.79 5.53 -26.35
N PRO A 730 -22.37 5.21 -25.12
CA PRO A 730 -21.23 5.85 -24.46
C PRO A 730 -19.92 5.57 -25.20
N ILE A 731 -19.05 6.56 -25.28
CA ILE A 731 -17.69 6.45 -25.82
C ILE A 731 -16.79 5.87 -24.73
N LEU A 732 -16.43 4.59 -24.85
CA LEU A 732 -15.62 3.89 -23.83
C LEU A 732 -14.19 3.61 -24.26
N THR A 733 -13.88 3.78 -25.55
CA THR A 733 -12.54 3.55 -26.11
C THR A 733 -12.04 4.80 -26.81
N VAL A 734 -10.72 4.92 -26.95
CA VAL A 734 -10.13 6.07 -27.64
C VAL A 734 -10.39 6.01 -29.15
N GLU A 735 -10.51 4.81 -29.70
CA GLU A 735 -10.86 4.57 -31.09
C GLU A 735 -12.27 5.07 -31.42
N GLU A 736 -13.22 4.83 -30.52
CA GLU A 736 -14.57 5.36 -30.65
C GLU A 736 -14.59 6.89 -30.51
N ALA A 737 -13.77 7.44 -29.61
CA ALA A 737 -13.61 8.89 -29.50
C ALA A 737 -13.10 9.48 -30.82
N VAL A 738 -12.14 8.82 -31.47
CA VAL A 738 -11.65 9.22 -32.79
C VAL A 738 -12.73 9.15 -33.86
N LYS A 739 -13.49 8.04 -33.91
CA LYS A 739 -14.57 7.84 -34.88
C LYS A 739 -15.65 8.93 -34.78
N ARG A 740 -15.91 9.44 -33.58
CA ARG A 740 -16.92 10.48 -33.30
C ARG A 740 -16.32 11.88 -33.12
N SER A 741 -15.04 12.07 -33.42
CA SER A 741 -14.33 13.35 -33.25
C SER A 741 -14.46 13.97 -31.84
N SER A 742 -14.50 13.13 -30.81
CA SER A 742 -14.68 13.53 -29.40
C SER A 742 -13.33 13.77 -28.72
N PHE A 743 -12.86 15.02 -28.78
CA PHE A 743 -11.56 15.43 -28.26
C PHE A 743 -11.65 16.66 -27.35
N PHE A 744 -10.64 16.85 -26.51
CA PHE A 744 -10.33 18.13 -25.89
C PHE A 744 -9.30 18.87 -26.75
N GLU A 745 -9.50 20.18 -26.91
CA GLU A 745 -8.54 21.02 -27.63
C GLU A 745 -7.22 21.12 -26.85
N VAL A 746 -6.12 21.04 -27.59
CA VAL A 746 -4.78 21.27 -27.09
C VAL A 746 -4.34 22.64 -27.59
N PRO A 747 -4.11 23.62 -26.71
CA PRO A 747 -3.58 24.92 -27.11
C PRO A 747 -2.25 24.77 -27.88
N SER A 748 -2.05 25.60 -28.90
CA SER A 748 -0.88 25.49 -29.81
C SER A 748 0.46 25.51 -29.09
N PHE A 749 0.61 26.34 -28.05
CA PHE A 749 1.83 26.42 -27.23
C PHE A 749 2.10 25.18 -26.35
N LEU A 750 1.12 24.26 -26.23
CA LEU A 750 1.25 22.97 -25.55
C LEU A 750 1.39 21.81 -26.54
N TYR A 751 1.26 22.05 -27.84
CA TYR A 751 1.50 21.04 -28.85
C TYR A 751 3.01 21.01 -29.18
N PRO A 752 3.68 19.84 -29.09
CA PRO A 752 5.12 19.78 -29.33
C PRO A 752 5.47 20.06 -30.80
N PRO A 753 6.56 20.80 -31.09
CA PRO A 753 7.03 20.98 -32.46
C PRO A 753 7.54 19.65 -33.03
N GLN A 754 7.35 19.47 -34.34
CA GLN A 754 7.96 18.37 -35.09
C GLN A 754 9.41 18.70 -35.43
N VAL A 755 10.24 17.67 -35.62
CA VAL A 755 11.67 17.81 -35.91
C VAL A 755 12.00 17.07 -37.20
N GLY A 756 12.68 17.75 -38.13
CA GLY A 756 13.10 17.16 -39.40
C GLY A 756 11.94 16.76 -40.34
N ASP A 757 12.29 16.10 -41.45
CA ASP A 757 11.34 15.59 -42.44
C ASP A 757 11.21 14.06 -42.28
N PHE A 758 10.03 13.63 -41.81
CA PHE A 758 9.74 12.22 -41.59
C PHE A 758 9.83 11.38 -42.87
N SER A 759 9.32 11.88 -44.00
CA SER A 759 9.35 11.17 -45.27
C SER A 759 10.78 10.97 -45.77
N LYS A 760 11.63 12.00 -45.63
CA LYS A 760 13.06 11.91 -45.95
C LYS A 760 13.78 10.92 -45.03
N GLY A 761 13.61 11.03 -43.71
CA GLY A 761 14.25 10.12 -42.75
C GLY A 761 13.82 8.66 -42.93
N MET A 762 12.56 8.41 -43.31
CA MET A 762 12.08 7.07 -43.67
C MET A 762 12.64 6.58 -45.01
N ALA A 763 12.93 7.45 -45.97
CA ALA A 763 13.55 7.06 -47.23
C ALA A 763 15.02 6.64 -47.04
N GLU A 764 15.73 7.27 -46.09
CA GLU A 764 17.13 6.99 -45.74
C GLU A 764 17.32 5.74 -44.86
N ALA A 765 16.23 5.12 -44.39
CA ALA A 765 16.27 3.96 -43.52
C ALA A 765 16.51 2.65 -44.29
N ASP A 766 17.45 1.83 -43.81
CA ASP A 766 17.69 0.47 -44.33
C ASP A 766 16.55 -0.48 -43.92
N HIS A 767 16.03 -0.32 -42.71
CA HIS A 767 15.01 -1.16 -42.10
C HIS A 767 13.86 -0.30 -41.55
N LYS A 768 12.65 -0.85 -41.56
CA LYS A 768 11.43 -0.13 -41.18
C LYS A 768 10.51 -1.03 -40.36
N ILE A 769 10.01 -0.50 -39.26
CA ILE A 769 8.87 -1.08 -38.53
C ILE A 769 7.70 -0.14 -38.77
N LEU A 770 6.62 -0.64 -39.38
CA LEU A 770 5.46 0.17 -39.74
C LEU A 770 4.24 -0.25 -38.92
N ASN A 771 3.51 0.74 -38.40
CA ASN A 771 2.23 0.55 -37.73
C ASN A 771 2.25 -0.42 -36.53
N ALA A 772 3.34 -0.45 -35.77
CA ALA A 772 3.41 -1.22 -34.53
C ALA A 772 2.56 -0.55 -33.42
N GLU A 773 2.01 -1.33 -32.49
CA GLU A 773 1.05 -0.85 -31.48
C GLU A 773 1.56 -1.05 -30.05
N ILE A 774 1.33 -0.05 -29.19
CA ILE A 774 1.57 -0.09 -27.75
C ILE A 774 0.27 0.30 -27.02
N LYS A 775 -0.08 -0.44 -25.95
CA LYS A 775 -1.20 -0.09 -25.05
C LYS A 775 -0.68 0.13 -23.64
N LEU A 776 -1.04 1.26 -23.05
CA LEU A 776 -0.68 1.62 -21.68
C LEU A 776 -1.94 1.72 -20.80
N GLY A 777 -1.92 1.00 -19.69
CA GLY A 777 -3.00 1.01 -18.70
C GLY A 777 -3.02 2.24 -17.79
N SER A 778 -4.14 2.43 -17.07
CA SER A 778 -4.28 3.46 -16.04
C SER A 778 -3.58 3.05 -14.73
N GLN A 779 -3.30 4.02 -13.86
CA GLN A 779 -2.70 3.78 -12.55
C GLN A 779 -3.44 4.56 -11.46
N TYR A 780 -3.76 3.92 -10.34
CA TYR A 780 -4.35 4.59 -9.17
C TYR A 780 -3.29 5.29 -8.30
N TYR A 781 -3.69 6.39 -7.66
CA TYR A 781 -2.81 7.16 -6.76
C TYR A 781 -2.37 6.35 -5.54
N PHE A 782 -3.34 5.78 -4.83
CA PHE A 782 -3.15 5.01 -3.60
C PHE A 782 -2.36 5.79 -2.53
N TYR A 783 -2.60 7.09 -2.42
CA TYR A 783 -2.17 7.87 -1.24
C TYR A 783 -2.74 7.25 0.03
N MET A 784 -1.98 7.24 1.12
CA MET A 784 -2.37 6.49 2.32
C MET A 784 -3.53 7.16 3.05
N GLU A 785 -3.56 8.50 3.12
CA GLU A 785 -4.74 9.27 3.53
C GLU A 785 -5.66 9.47 2.33
N THR A 786 -6.92 9.04 2.36
CA THR A 786 -7.87 9.27 1.27
C THR A 786 -8.27 10.75 1.14
N GLN A 787 -9.06 11.12 0.12
CA GLN A 787 -9.62 12.47 0.07
C GLN A 787 -10.41 12.77 1.35
N THR A 788 -10.08 13.87 2.02
CA THR A 788 -10.61 14.19 3.36
C THR A 788 -10.82 15.69 3.50
N ALA A 789 -11.96 16.10 4.08
CA ALA A 789 -12.27 17.49 4.37
C ALA A 789 -13.13 17.63 5.64
N LEU A 790 -13.01 18.78 6.32
CA LEU A 790 -13.87 19.23 7.41
C LEU A 790 -14.22 20.70 7.14
N ALA A 791 -15.50 21.01 6.97
CA ALA A 791 -16.01 22.36 6.80
C ALA A 791 -16.75 22.79 8.07
N VAL A 792 -16.43 24.00 8.56
CA VAL A 792 -16.96 24.58 9.79
C VAL A 792 -17.50 25.97 9.43
N PRO A 793 -18.84 26.17 9.48
CA PRO A 793 -19.43 27.50 9.37
C PRO A 793 -18.95 28.38 10.52
N ASP A 794 -18.74 29.66 10.23
CA ASP A 794 -18.25 30.68 11.15
C ASP A 794 -19.20 31.91 11.15
N GLU A 795 -18.91 32.93 11.96
CA GLU A 795 -19.68 34.18 11.95
C GLU A 795 -19.61 34.93 10.60
N ASP A 796 -20.51 35.89 10.38
CA ASP A 796 -20.55 36.73 9.16
C ASP A 796 -20.62 35.95 7.82
N ASN A 797 -21.31 34.79 7.83
CA ASN A 797 -21.36 33.87 6.69
C ASN A 797 -19.97 33.42 6.21
N CYS A 798 -19.00 33.37 7.11
CA CYS A 798 -17.67 32.84 6.83
C CYS A 798 -17.65 31.32 6.99
N MET A 799 -16.63 30.68 6.39
CA MET A 799 -16.44 29.24 6.44
C MET A 799 -14.94 28.92 6.52
N VAL A 800 -14.58 28.09 7.50
CA VAL A 800 -13.25 27.48 7.58
C VAL A 800 -13.32 26.04 7.06
N VAL A 801 -12.46 25.71 6.10
CA VAL A 801 -12.38 24.38 5.50
C VAL A 801 -10.98 23.81 5.68
N TYR A 802 -10.87 22.76 6.47
CA TYR A 802 -9.66 21.95 6.56
C TYR A 802 -9.70 20.89 5.46
N SER A 803 -8.69 20.83 4.61
CA SER A 803 -8.68 19.90 3.48
C SER A 803 -7.33 19.25 3.26
N SER A 804 -7.35 17.96 2.90
CA SER A 804 -6.17 17.24 2.47
C SER A 804 -5.94 17.50 0.98
N ILE A 805 -5.30 18.63 0.66
CA ILE A 805 -5.22 19.17 -0.71
C ILE A 805 -3.83 19.79 -1.02
N GLN A 806 -3.36 19.67 -2.26
CA GLN A 806 -2.08 20.25 -2.73
C GLN A 806 -2.19 21.72 -3.18
N CYS A 807 -3.42 22.19 -3.39
CA CYS A 807 -3.78 23.48 -4.01
C CYS A 807 -4.95 24.15 -3.24
N PRO A 808 -4.75 24.58 -1.98
CA PRO A 808 -5.84 25.08 -1.14
C PRO A 808 -6.51 26.34 -1.71
N GLU A 809 -5.76 27.25 -2.34
CA GLU A 809 -6.29 28.48 -2.96
C GLU A 809 -7.28 28.22 -4.10
N TYR A 810 -7.07 27.14 -4.87
CA TYR A 810 -8.03 26.76 -5.90
C TYR A 810 -9.31 26.19 -5.30
N ALA A 811 -9.21 25.41 -4.21
CA ALA A 811 -10.41 24.96 -3.49
C ALA A 811 -11.16 26.12 -2.85
N HIS A 812 -10.44 27.11 -2.29
CA HIS A 812 -11.03 28.34 -1.78
C HIS A 812 -11.92 29.00 -2.84
N SER A 813 -11.37 29.27 -4.04
CA SER A 813 -12.12 29.92 -5.13
C SER A 813 -13.30 29.05 -5.61
N VAL A 814 -13.12 27.74 -5.70
CA VAL A 814 -14.20 26.81 -6.09
C VAL A 814 -15.32 26.78 -5.05
N ILE A 815 -15.00 26.78 -3.75
CA ILE A 815 -15.98 26.81 -2.66
C ILE A 815 -16.76 28.11 -2.69
N ALA A 816 -16.08 29.26 -2.76
CA ALA A 816 -16.74 30.57 -2.79
C ALA A 816 -17.74 30.67 -3.95
N ARG A 817 -17.33 30.27 -5.16
CA ARG A 817 -18.20 30.24 -6.35
C ARG A 817 -19.33 29.23 -6.25
N CYS A 818 -19.09 28.06 -5.67
CA CYS A 818 -20.16 27.08 -5.46
C CYS A 818 -21.22 27.58 -4.49
N LEU A 819 -20.82 28.30 -3.44
CA LEU A 819 -21.74 28.85 -2.44
C LEU A 819 -22.37 30.19 -2.87
N GLY A 820 -21.81 30.88 -3.87
CA GLY A 820 -22.26 32.21 -4.27
C GLY A 820 -21.88 33.30 -3.27
N ILE A 821 -20.77 33.11 -2.53
CA ILE A 821 -20.28 34.06 -1.51
C ILE A 821 -18.93 34.67 -1.92
N PRO A 822 -18.56 35.85 -1.39
CA PRO A 822 -17.25 36.43 -1.65
C PRO A 822 -16.09 35.54 -1.21
N GLU A 823 -14.97 35.56 -1.94
CA GLU A 823 -13.78 34.76 -1.63
C GLU A 823 -13.23 35.04 -0.21
N HIS A 824 -13.29 36.28 0.27
CA HIS A 824 -12.83 36.61 1.63
C HIS A 824 -13.63 35.92 2.76
N ASN A 825 -14.83 35.38 2.47
CA ASN A 825 -15.61 34.60 3.43
C ASN A 825 -15.17 33.14 3.52
N VAL A 826 -14.24 32.69 2.66
CA VAL A 826 -13.76 31.31 2.65
C VAL A 826 -12.31 31.26 3.12
N ARG A 827 -12.01 30.35 4.04
CA ARG A 827 -10.64 30.10 4.49
C ARG A 827 -10.33 28.61 4.37
N VAL A 828 -9.35 28.25 3.54
CA VAL A 828 -8.89 26.86 3.40
C VAL A 828 -7.56 26.69 4.11
N ILE A 829 -7.49 25.70 5.01
CA ILE A 829 -6.30 25.41 5.81
C ILE A 829 -5.79 24.01 5.50
N THR A 830 -4.52 23.94 5.12
CA THR A 830 -3.83 22.66 4.88
C THR A 830 -2.52 22.62 5.66
N ARG A 831 -2.50 21.78 6.72
CA ARG A 831 -1.28 21.53 7.49
C ARG A 831 -0.35 20.55 6.79
N ARG A 832 -0.83 19.37 6.45
CA ARG A 832 -0.06 18.30 5.79
C ARG A 832 -0.99 17.33 5.11
N VAL A 833 -0.43 16.51 4.22
CA VAL A 833 -1.18 15.54 3.43
C VAL A 833 -0.50 14.17 3.49
N GLY A 834 -1.26 13.12 3.79
CA GLY A 834 -0.82 11.71 3.85
C GLY A 834 -0.60 11.08 2.47
N GLY A 835 0.19 11.75 1.62
CA GLY A 835 0.46 11.42 0.23
C GLY A 835 -0.52 12.09 -0.74
N GLY A 836 -0.01 12.68 -1.82
CA GLY A 836 -0.83 13.32 -2.86
C GLY A 836 -0.61 12.74 -4.26
N PHE A 837 0.66 12.68 -4.70
CA PHE A 837 1.07 12.11 -6.00
C PHE A 837 0.37 12.72 -7.23
N GLY A 838 -0.18 13.93 -7.09
CA GLY A 838 -0.97 14.63 -8.11
C GLY A 838 -2.48 14.48 -7.93
N GLY A 839 -2.95 13.37 -7.35
CA GLY A 839 -4.38 13.10 -7.15
C GLY A 839 -5.06 14.02 -6.14
N LYS A 840 -4.30 14.79 -5.35
CA LYS A 840 -4.82 15.80 -4.43
C LYS A 840 -4.58 17.23 -4.91
N ALA A 841 -4.15 17.42 -6.17
CA ALA A 841 -4.12 18.75 -6.77
C ALA A 841 -5.54 19.19 -7.16
N ILE A 842 -6.18 18.47 -8.08
CA ILE A 842 -7.50 18.84 -8.61
C ILE A 842 -8.62 18.03 -7.95
N ARG A 843 -8.43 16.71 -7.77
CA ARG A 843 -9.51 15.79 -7.36
C ARG A 843 -9.94 15.91 -5.89
N ALA A 844 -9.20 16.68 -5.09
CA ALA A 844 -9.58 17.02 -3.72
C ALA A 844 -10.62 18.15 -3.65
N MET A 845 -10.67 19.05 -4.65
CA MET A 845 -11.56 20.21 -4.66
C MET A 845 -13.05 19.80 -4.58
N PRO A 846 -13.54 18.79 -5.33
CA PRO A 846 -14.91 18.32 -5.18
C PRO A 846 -15.30 17.90 -3.77
N VAL A 847 -14.37 17.28 -3.05
CA VAL A 847 -14.61 16.74 -1.71
C VAL A 847 -14.70 17.88 -0.70
N ALA A 848 -13.78 18.85 -0.78
CA ALA A 848 -13.85 20.06 0.04
C ALA A 848 -15.13 20.87 -0.24
N THR A 849 -15.51 20.98 -1.52
CA THR A 849 -16.68 21.77 -1.96
C THR A 849 -18.00 21.13 -1.55
N ALA A 850 -18.18 19.82 -1.72
CA ALA A 850 -19.38 19.12 -1.26
C ALA A 850 -19.53 19.22 0.27
N CYS A 851 -18.41 19.11 0.99
CA CYS A 851 -18.37 19.27 2.44
C CYS A 851 -18.80 20.68 2.86
N ALA A 852 -18.26 21.71 2.21
CA ALA A 852 -18.62 23.12 2.46
C ALA A 852 -20.09 23.42 2.10
N LEU A 853 -20.60 22.92 0.98
CA LEU A 853 -22.00 23.07 0.59
C LEU A 853 -22.96 22.46 1.62
N ALA A 854 -22.65 21.24 2.09
CA ALA A 854 -23.43 20.60 3.14
C ALA A 854 -23.39 21.39 4.44
N ALA A 855 -22.22 21.90 4.84
CA ALA A 855 -22.07 22.69 6.06
C ALA A 855 -22.81 24.03 5.97
N TYR A 856 -22.74 24.69 4.82
CA TYR A 856 -23.47 25.94 4.53
C TYR A 856 -24.98 25.72 4.62
N LYS A 857 -25.49 24.70 3.94
CA LYS A 857 -26.93 24.43 3.87
C LYS A 857 -27.55 24.01 5.21
N LEU A 858 -26.80 23.24 6.01
CA LEU A 858 -27.28 22.69 7.28
C LEU A 858 -26.91 23.55 8.49
N CYS A 859 -26.16 24.64 8.29
CA CYS A 859 -25.61 25.49 9.35
C CYS A 859 -24.92 24.68 10.45
N ARG A 860 -24.20 23.62 10.06
CA ARG A 860 -23.54 22.67 10.96
C ARG A 860 -22.19 22.27 10.38
N PRO A 861 -21.19 21.99 11.23
CA PRO A 861 -19.95 21.41 10.75
C PRO A 861 -20.22 20.09 10.02
N VAL A 862 -19.56 19.87 8.89
CA VAL A 862 -19.63 18.62 8.13
C VAL A 862 -18.22 18.12 7.90
N ARG A 863 -18.02 16.80 8.00
CA ARG A 863 -16.76 16.16 7.66
C ARG A 863 -16.94 14.96 6.75
N ILE A 864 -15.87 14.61 6.05
CA ILE A 864 -15.81 13.42 5.21
C ILE A 864 -14.38 12.91 5.13
N TYR A 865 -14.23 11.59 5.24
CA TYR A 865 -13.16 10.87 4.55
C TYR A 865 -13.80 9.98 3.49
N VAL A 866 -13.27 10.00 2.26
CA VAL A 866 -13.82 9.16 1.19
C VAL A 866 -13.28 7.75 1.38
N ASN A 867 -14.17 6.75 1.47
CA ASN A 867 -13.74 5.36 1.56
C ASN A 867 -12.90 4.94 0.33
N ARG A 868 -11.94 4.02 0.50
CA ARG A 868 -10.94 3.70 -0.52
C ARG A 868 -11.53 3.29 -1.87
N LYS A 869 -12.61 2.50 -1.86
CA LYS A 869 -13.29 2.05 -3.09
C LYS A 869 -13.86 3.25 -3.86
N THR A 870 -14.58 4.12 -3.18
CA THR A 870 -15.21 5.31 -3.78
C THR A 870 -14.15 6.31 -4.24
N ASP A 871 -13.08 6.49 -3.46
CA ASP A 871 -11.91 7.30 -3.80
C ASP A 871 -11.28 6.84 -5.12
N MET A 872 -11.03 5.53 -5.28
CA MET A 872 -10.48 4.97 -6.52
C MET A 872 -11.41 5.12 -7.73
N ILE A 873 -12.73 5.06 -7.53
CA ILE A 873 -13.73 5.24 -8.61
C ILE A 873 -13.79 6.71 -9.06
N MET A 874 -13.85 7.64 -8.11
CA MET A 874 -14.11 9.06 -8.36
C MET A 874 -12.86 9.88 -8.69
N ALA A 875 -11.72 9.56 -8.07
CA ALA A 875 -10.49 10.34 -8.23
C ALA A 875 -9.82 10.10 -9.60
N GLY A 876 -10.14 8.99 -10.28
CA GLY A 876 -9.52 8.65 -11.56
C GLY A 876 -8.09 8.12 -11.38
N GLY A 877 -7.13 8.67 -12.12
CA GLY A 877 -5.74 8.20 -12.11
C GLY A 877 -4.94 8.66 -13.31
N ARG A 878 -3.82 7.98 -13.58
CA ARG A 878 -2.98 8.21 -14.76
C ARG A 878 -3.75 7.92 -16.06
N HIS A 879 -3.54 8.74 -17.08
CA HIS A 879 -4.08 8.57 -18.42
C HIS A 879 -3.63 7.26 -19.07
N PRO A 880 -4.56 6.34 -19.41
CA PRO A 880 -4.26 5.25 -20.32
C PRO A 880 -4.11 5.77 -21.75
N MET A 881 -3.28 5.10 -22.54
CA MET A 881 -2.94 5.52 -23.90
C MET A 881 -2.94 4.33 -24.86
N LYS A 882 -3.32 4.61 -26.10
CA LYS A 882 -3.06 3.73 -27.24
C LYS A 882 -2.13 4.45 -28.20
N ILE A 883 -1.07 3.78 -28.60
CA ILE A 883 -0.04 4.36 -29.45
C ILE A 883 0.14 3.47 -30.66
N LYS A 884 0.19 4.07 -31.85
CA LYS A 884 0.75 3.44 -33.04
C LYS A 884 2.03 4.17 -33.43
N TYR A 885 3.01 3.44 -33.92
CA TYR A 885 4.25 4.06 -34.36
C TYR A 885 4.81 3.42 -35.62
N SER A 886 5.58 4.23 -36.35
CA SER A 886 6.42 3.80 -37.45
C SER A 886 7.83 4.36 -37.25
N VAL A 887 8.84 3.51 -37.37
CA VAL A 887 10.24 3.88 -37.14
C VAL A 887 11.12 3.38 -38.28
N GLY A 888 12.01 4.24 -38.76
CA GLY A 888 13.05 3.95 -39.75
C GLY A 888 14.42 4.00 -39.11
N PHE A 889 15.27 3.02 -39.41
CA PHE A 889 16.61 2.90 -38.84
C PHE A 889 17.57 2.20 -39.80
N LYS A 890 18.86 2.49 -39.64
CA LYS A 890 19.94 1.87 -40.43
C LYS A 890 20.31 0.51 -39.85
N SER A 891 20.97 -0.32 -40.66
CA SER A 891 21.46 -1.65 -40.29
C SER A 891 22.43 -1.62 -39.13
N ASN A 892 23.13 -0.49 -38.96
CA ASN A 892 23.98 -0.31 -37.82
C ASN A 892 23.14 -0.14 -36.54
N GLY A 893 21.93 0.42 -36.58
CA GLY A 893 21.05 0.72 -35.44
C GLY A 893 20.88 2.22 -35.13
N LYS A 894 21.38 3.11 -35.99
CA LYS A 894 21.06 4.55 -35.95
C LYS A 894 19.63 4.77 -36.44
N ILE A 895 18.81 5.46 -35.65
CA ILE A 895 17.45 5.82 -36.04
C ILE A 895 17.50 7.04 -36.96
N THR A 896 16.66 7.04 -37.98
CA THR A 896 16.55 8.13 -38.98
C THR A 896 15.19 8.81 -38.95
N ALA A 897 14.13 8.12 -38.51
CA ALA A 897 12.80 8.71 -38.36
C ALA A 897 11.92 7.95 -37.36
N LEU A 898 11.08 8.67 -36.62
CA LEU A 898 10.00 8.15 -35.79
C LEU A 898 8.71 8.98 -35.98
N HIS A 899 7.60 8.28 -36.22
CA HIS A 899 6.25 8.84 -36.18
C HIS A 899 5.44 8.16 -35.07
N LEU A 900 4.73 8.94 -34.25
CA LEU A 900 3.81 8.43 -33.23
C LEU A 900 2.39 8.98 -33.41
N ASP A 901 1.42 8.08 -33.54
CA ASP A 901 0.00 8.37 -33.32
C ASP A 901 -0.35 8.05 -31.87
N ILE A 902 -0.65 9.05 -31.07
CA ILE A 902 -0.91 8.88 -29.63
C ILE A 902 -2.35 9.27 -29.33
N LEU A 903 -3.15 8.30 -28.88
CA LEU A 903 -4.50 8.51 -28.38
C LEU A 903 -4.49 8.45 -26.86
N ILE A 904 -4.74 9.59 -26.21
CA ILE A 904 -4.74 9.75 -24.76
C ILE A 904 -6.17 9.75 -24.25
N ASN A 905 -6.54 8.82 -23.37
CA ASN A 905 -7.87 8.86 -22.76
C ASN A 905 -7.89 9.83 -21.56
N ALA A 906 -8.55 10.97 -21.72
CA ALA A 906 -8.70 12.00 -20.68
C ALA A 906 -9.90 11.77 -19.75
N GLY A 907 -10.87 10.96 -20.17
CA GLY A 907 -12.15 10.83 -19.48
C GLY A 907 -13.11 11.97 -19.82
N MET A 908 -14.01 12.28 -18.88
CA MET A 908 -15.17 13.15 -19.12
C MET A 908 -14.86 14.66 -19.14
N SER A 909 -13.82 15.12 -18.44
CA SER A 909 -13.39 16.53 -18.37
C SER A 909 -11.91 16.70 -18.77
N ALA A 910 -11.53 17.91 -19.18
CA ALA A 910 -10.17 18.19 -19.63
C ALA A 910 -9.15 18.04 -18.49
N ASP A 911 -9.49 18.50 -17.28
CA ASP A 911 -8.60 18.56 -16.11
C ASP A 911 -7.24 19.17 -16.49
N ILE A 912 -6.12 18.46 -16.33
CA ILE A 912 -4.78 18.84 -16.81
C ILE A 912 -4.35 18.08 -18.08
N SER A 913 -5.23 17.29 -18.68
CA SER A 913 -4.91 16.43 -19.84
C SER A 913 -4.30 17.18 -21.05
N PRO A 914 -4.70 18.43 -21.36
CA PRO A 914 -4.08 19.18 -22.47
C PRO A 914 -2.59 19.49 -22.30
N ILE A 915 -2.00 19.36 -21.09
CA ILE A 915 -0.54 19.54 -20.91
C ILE A 915 0.28 18.34 -21.39
N MET A 916 -0.37 17.18 -21.50
CA MET A 916 0.31 15.91 -21.71
C MET A 916 1.18 15.88 -22.98
N PRO A 917 0.73 16.38 -24.14
CA PRO A 917 1.54 16.40 -25.36
C PRO A 917 2.91 17.08 -25.17
N ARG A 918 2.93 18.28 -24.57
CA ARG A 918 4.18 19.01 -24.26
C ARG A 918 5.09 18.21 -23.33
N ASN A 919 4.56 17.70 -22.22
CA ASN A 919 5.34 16.95 -21.25
C ASN A 919 5.94 15.68 -21.85
N MET A 920 5.20 14.99 -22.72
CA MET A 920 5.69 13.79 -23.40
C MET A 920 6.96 14.04 -24.20
N LEU A 921 7.06 15.19 -24.88
CA LEU A 921 8.26 15.55 -25.64
C LEU A 921 9.52 15.54 -24.77
N GLY A 922 9.47 16.10 -23.55
CA GLY A 922 10.61 16.17 -22.64
C GLY A 922 11.28 14.80 -22.40
N ALA A 923 10.48 13.73 -22.26
CA ALA A 923 10.98 12.38 -22.08
C ALA A 923 11.48 11.71 -23.39
N LEU A 924 10.98 12.14 -24.55
CA LEU A 924 11.41 11.63 -25.86
C LEU A 924 12.76 12.21 -26.31
N LYS A 925 13.09 13.43 -25.87
CA LYS A 925 14.36 14.15 -26.14
C LYS A 925 15.63 13.42 -25.68
N LYS A 926 15.51 12.30 -24.95
CA LYS A 926 16.68 11.50 -24.52
C LYS A 926 17.36 10.76 -25.67
N TYR A 927 16.68 10.60 -26.81
CA TYR A 927 17.22 9.96 -28.00
C TYR A 927 17.11 10.85 -29.23
N ASP A 928 18.15 10.82 -30.07
CA ASP A 928 18.19 11.34 -31.41
C ASP A 928 17.47 10.38 -32.37
N TRP A 929 16.22 10.74 -32.67
CA TRP A 929 15.33 10.01 -33.58
C TRP A 929 15.56 10.37 -35.06
N GLY A 930 16.48 11.28 -35.39
CA GLY A 930 16.57 11.90 -36.70
C GLY A 930 15.38 12.82 -36.96
N ALA A 931 14.41 12.36 -37.74
CA ALA A 931 13.11 13.04 -37.88
C ALA A 931 12.10 12.53 -36.85
N LEU A 932 11.40 13.42 -36.16
CA LEU A 932 10.42 13.10 -35.13
C LEU A 932 9.10 13.83 -35.40
N SER A 933 8.03 13.06 -35.60
CA SER A 933 6.70 13.59 -35.91
C SER A 933 5.61 12.93 -35.05
N PHE A 934 4.52 13.66 -34.81
CA PHE A 934 3.46 13.23 -33.91
C PHE A 934 2.06 13.64 -34.38
N ASP A 935 1.09 12.76 -34.17
CA ASP A 935 -0.34 13.07 -34.14
C ASP A 935 -0.90 12.66 -32.77
N ILE A 936 -1.14 13.66 -31.90
CA ILE A 936 -1.54 13.44 -30.51
C ILE A 936 -2.99 13.92 -30.30
N LYS A 937 -3.87 12.99 -29.92
CA LYS A 937 -5.29 13.27 -29.67
C LYS A 937 -5.63 13.04 -28.20
N VAL A 938 -6.10 14.11 -27.54
CA VAL A 938 -6.63 14.04 -26.17
C VAL A 938 -8.11 13.68 -26.23
N CYS A 939 -8.41 12.40 -26.10
CA CYS A 939 -9.75 11.82 -26.31
C CYS A 939 -10.66 12.06 -25.10
N LYS A 940 -11.84 12.63 -25.37
CA LYS A 940 -12.94 12.77 -24.39
C LYS A 940 -13.79 11.49 -24.42
N THR A 941 -13.95 10.85 -23.28
CA THR A 941 -14.65 9.56 -23.14
C THR A 941 -15.57 9.56 -21.92
N ASN A 942 -16.46 8.57 -21.82
CA ASN A 942 -17.37 8.38 -20.69
C ASN A 942 -16.71 7.63 -19.50
N HIS A 943 -15.43 7.86 -19.28
CA HIS A 943 -14.67 7.40 -18.11
C HIS A 943 -14.50 8.53 -17.08
N SER A 944 -14.26 8.18 -15.82
CA SER A 944 -13.82 9.15 -14.81
C SER A 944 -12.61 9.94 -15.31
N SER A 945 -12.68 11.27 -15.15
CA SER A 945 -11.63 12.18 -15.57
C SER A 945 -10.28 11.77 -15.02
N LYS A 946 -9.28 11.73 -15.90
CA LYS A 946 -7.88 11.51 -15.55
C LYS A 946 -7.25 12.83 -15.16
N SER A 947 -6.24 12.78 -14.30
CA SER A 947 -5.64 13.99 -13.74
C SER A 947 -4.14 13.79 -13.52
N ALA A 948 -3.48 14.77 -12.91
CA ALA A 948 -2.06 14.73 -12.64
C ALA A 948 -1.71 13.48 -11.82
N MET A 949 -0.77 12.68 -12.31
CA MET A 949 -0.08 11.65 -11.55
C MET A 949 1.43 11.85 -11.73
N ARG A 950 2.23 11.64 -10.67
CA ARG A 950 3.68 11.92 -10.64
C ARG A 950 4.36 11.66 -11.99
N ALA A 951 4.98 12.70 -12.57
CA ALA A 951 5.47 12.76 -13.95
C ALA A 951 4.35 12.50 -14.99
N PRO A 952 3.38 13.43 -15.13
CA PRO A 952 2.24 13.28 -16.04
C PRO A 952 2.70 13.40 -17.51
N GLY A 953 2.51 12.32 -18.28
CA GLY A 953 2.88 12.23 -19.70
C GLY A 953 4.28 11.66 -19.89
N GLU A 954 5.24 12.12 -19.09
CA GLU A 954 6.64 11.74 -19.20
C GLU A 954 6.93 10.26 -18.92
N VAL A 955 6.26 9.65 -17.94
CA VAL A 955 6.42 8.20 -17.68
C VAL A 955 5.92 7.39 -18.87
N GLN A 956 4.79 7.80 -19.45
CA GLN A 956 4.23 7.13 -20.63
C GLN A 956 5.14 7.28 -21.85
N ALA A 957 5.63 8.51 -22.11
CA ALA A 957 6.57 8.78 -23.19
C ALA A 957 7.92 8.07 -23.01
N SER A 958 8.44 8.02 -21.79
CA SER A 958 9.66 7.26 -21.48
C SER A 958 9.51 5.78 -21.82
N PHE A 959 8.36 5.18 -21.47
CA PHE A 959 8.06 3.79 -21.83
C PHE A 959 7.93 3.61 -23.35
N ILE A 960 7.23 4.51 -24.05
CA ILE A 960 7.10 4.46 -25.51
C ILE A 960 8.49 4.48 -26.17
N ALA A 961 9.36 5.40 -25.76
CA ALA A 961 10.73 5.49 -26.27
C ALA A 961 11.51 4.18 -26.08
N GLU A 962 11.51 3.61 -24.86
CA GLU A 962 12.22 2.36 -24.60
C GLU A 962 11.63 1.17 -25.38
N ALA A 963 10.31 1.08 -25.50
CA ALA A 963 9.66 0.02 -26.25
C ALA A 963 10.01 0.06 -27.75
N VAL A 964 10.11 1.27 -28.33
CA VAL A 964 10.57 1.45 -29.72
C VAL A 964 12.03 1.01 -29.86
N ILE A 965 12.91 1.47 -28.96
CA ILE A 965 14.33 1.11 -28.98
C ILE A 965 14.55 -0.41 -28.84
N GLU A 966 13.82 -1.06 -27.91
CA GLU A 966 13.90 -2.51 -27.72
C GLU A 966 13.36 -3.28 -28.93
N HIS A 967 12.32 -2.79 -29.60
CA HIS A 967 11.81 -3.41 -30.83
C HIS A 967 12.82 -3.29 -31.99
N VAL A 968 13.47 -2.13 -32.15
CA VAL A 968 14.56 -1.94 -33.13
C VAL A 968 15.72 -2.89 -32.85
N ALA A 969 16.15 -2.98 -31.58
CA ALA A 969 17.20 -3.90 -31.16
C ALA A 969 16.86 -5.36 -31.49
N SER A 970 15.61 -5.76 -31.24
CA SER A 970 15.11 -7.11 -31.55
C SER A 970 15.12 -7.40 -33.05
N VAL A 971 14.73 -6.45 -33.91
CA VAL A 971 14.74 -6.65 -35.38
C VAL A 971 16.16 -6.82 -35.91
N LEU A 972 17.10 -6.02 -35.41
CA LEU A 972 18.52 -6.11 -35.80
C LEU A 972 19.26 -7.26 -35.12
N SER A 973 18.64 -7.96 -34.16
CA SER A 973 19.31 -8.93 -33.28
C SER A 973 20.57 -8.35 -32.61
N MET A 974 20.49 -7.08 -32.19
CA MET A 974 21.57 -6.35 -31.54
C MET A 974 21.32 -6.15 -30.05
N GLU A 975 22.38 -5.98 -29.27
CA GLU A 975 22.28 -5.59 -27.87
C GLU A 975 21.59 -4.22 -27.74
N VAL A 976 20.50 -4.15 -26.98
CA VAL A 976 19.68 -2.93 -26.82
C VAL A 976 20.50 -1.73 -26.36
N ASP A 977 21.47 -1.95 -25.49
CA ASP A 977 22.36 -0.92 -24.96
C ASP A 977 23.21 -0.26 -26.05
N SER A 978 23.59 -1.00 -27.09
CA SER A 978 24.32 -0.45 -28.24
C SER A 978 23.43 0.50 -29.06
N ILE A 979 22.15 0.12 -29.23
CA ILE A 979 21.15 0.96 -29.88
C ILE A 979 20.89 2.22 -29.06
N ARG A 980 20.71 2.10 -27.74
CA ARG A 980 20.59 3.25 -26.83
C ARG A 980 21.78 4.19 -26.98
N ASN A 981 23.00 3.68 -26.79
CA ASN A 981 24.21 4.49 -26.79
C ASN A 981 24.43 5.26 -28.10
N ARG A 982 24.12 4.66 -29.24
CA ARG A 982 24.24 5.35 -30.54
C ARG A 982 23.22 6.47 -30.71
N ASN A 983 22.04 6.32 -30.13
CA ASN A 983 20.96 7.28 -30.28
C ASN A 983 20.86 8.23 -29.09
N LEU A 984 21.69 8.16 -28.05
CA LEU A 984 21.72 9.20 -27.02
C LEU A 984 22.20 10.51 -27.63
N HIS A 985 21.53 11.62 -27.29
CA HIS A 985 22.02 12.93 -27.68
C HIS A 985 23.32 13.28 -26.95
N THR A 986 24.28 13.84 -27.67
CA THR A 986 25.33 14.73 -27.11
C THR A 986 24.75 16.11 -26.82
N PHE A 987 25.47 16.94 -26.05
CA PHE A 987 25.09 18.34 -25.82
C PHE A 987 24.80 19.07 -27.16
N ASP A 988 25.75 19.03 -28.10
CA ASP A 988 25.63 19.72 -29.39
C ASP A 988 24.43 19.22 -30.20
N SER A 989 24.21 17.90 -30.23
CA SER A 989 23.08 17.34 -30.96
C SER A 989 21.74 17.71 -30.30
N LEU A 990 21.66 17.71 -28.97
CA LEU A 990 20.43 18.11 -28.27
C LEU A 990 20.10 19.57 -28.56
N SER A 991 21.10 20.46 -28.51
CA SER A 991 20.97 21.87 -28.85
C SER A 991 20.54 22.08 -30.30
N LEU A 992 21.07 21.29 -31.23
CA LEU A 992 20.73 21.37 -32.66
C LEU A 992 19.27 20.97 -32.94
N PHE A 993 18.81 19.86 -32.35
CA PHE A 993 17.46 19.33 -32.61
C PHE A 993 16.37 19.99 -31.73
N HIS A 994 16.76 20.51 -30.56
CA HIS A 994 15.86 21.08 -29.56
C HIS A 994 16.48 22.32 -28.92
N GLU A 995 16.33 23.47 -29.60
CA GLU A 995 16.83 24.76 -29.15
C GLU A 995 16.44 25.06 -27.69
N GLY A 996 17.41 25.52 -26.89
CA GLY A 996 17.23 25.83 -25.46
C GLY A 996 17.02 24.63 -24.53
N SER A 997 17.02 23.39 -25.02
CA SER A 997 16.76 22.20 -24.20
C SER A 997 17.99 21.57 -23.57
N ALA A 998 19.19 21.92 -24.03
CA ALA A 998 20.44 21.35 -23.53
C ALA A 998 20.99 22.05 -22.27
N GLY A 999 20.45 23.23 -21.92
CA GLY A 999 21.02 24.08 -20.86
C GLY A 999 22.43 24.54 -21.20
N GLU A 1000 23.28 24.68 -20.19
CA GLU A 1000 24.71 24.94 -20.37
C GLU A 1000 25.50 23.62 -20.62
N PRO A 1001 26.64 23.65 -21.34
CA PRO A 1001 27.42 22.45 -21.66
C PRO A 1001 27.75 21.55 -20.47
N LEU A 1002 28.03 22.14 -19.30
CA LEU A 1002 28.37 21.41 -18.08
C LEU A 1002 27.16 20.81 -17.36
N GLU A 1003 25.94 21.26 -17.68
CA GLU A 1003 24.70 20.80 -17.04
C GLU A 1003 24.14 19.52 -17.69
N TYR A 1004 24.48 19.27 -18.96
CA TYR A 1004 24.04 18.07 -19.68
C TYR A 1004 24.88 16.83 -19.32
N THR A 1005 24.50 16.17 -18.24
CA THR A 1005 25.24 15.06 -17.61
C THR A 1005 24.85 13.65 -18.08
N LEU A 1006 23.89 13.50 -19.00
CA LEU A 1006 23.33 12.18 -19.36
C LEU A 1006 24.38 11.16 -19.87
N PRO A 1007 25.28 11.51 -20.82
CA PRO A 1007 26.31 10.57 -21.29
C PRO A 1007 27.26 10.13 -20.15
N SER A 1008 27.70 11.08 -19.32
CA SER A 1008 28.57 10.78 -18.16
C SER A 1008 27.87 9.87 -17.14
N LEU A 1009 26.58 10.13 -16.84
CA LEU A 1009 25.79 9.28 -15.95
C LEU A 1009 25.58 7.87 -16.51
N TRP A 1010 25.41 7.74 -17.82
CA TRP A 1010 25.28 6.46 -18.50
C TRP A 1010 26.54 5.60 -18.32
N ASP A 1011 27.72 6.17 -18.52
CA ASP A 1011 29.01 5.50 -18.35
C ASP A 1011 29.31 5.17 -16.89
N LYS A 1012 29.09 6.13 -15.97
CA LYS A 1012 29.27 5.93 -14.53
C LYS A 1012 28.37 4.80 -14.01
N LEU A 1013 27.13 4.70 -14.52
CA LEU A 1013 26.22 3.61 -14.17
C LEU A 1013 26.71 2.26 -14.71
N ALA A 1014 27.24 2.21 -15.94
CA ALA A 1014 27.80 0.98 -16.53
C ALA A 1014 28.87 0.38 -15.61
N SER A 1015 29.82 1.23 -15.21
CA SER A 1015 30.97 0.85 -14.39
C SER A 1015 30.56 0.48 -12.96
N SER A 1016 29.81 1.36 -12.28
CA SER A 1016 29.42 1.16 -10.88
C SER A 1016 28.47 -0.02 -10.65
N SER A 1017 27.71 -0.42 -11.67
CA SER A 1017 26.82 -1.59 -11.61
C SER A 1017 27.44 -2.88 -12.15
N SER A 1018 28.69 -2.82 -12.65
CA SER A 1018 29.39 -3.90 -13.36
C SER A 1018 28.52 -4.53 -14.45
N PHE A 1019 27.86 -3.68 -15.25
CA PHE A 1019 26.77 -4.08 -16.13
C PHE A 1019 27.20 -5.15 -17.14
N ALA A 1020 28.33 -4.94 -17.83
CA ALA A 1020 28.83 -5.86 -18.86
C ALA A 1020 29.15 -7.26 -18.30
N TYR A 1021 29.82 -7.31 -17.15
CA TYR A 1021 30.13 -8.57 -16.47
C TYR A 1021 28.85 -9.33 -16.09
N ARG A 1022 27.88 -8.64 -15.49
CA ARG A 1022 26.59 -9.24 -15.08
C ARG A 1022 25.74 -9.67 -16.27
N ALA A 1023 25.80 -8.95 -17.39
CA ALA A 1023 25.13 -9.36 -18.62
C ALA A 1023 25.67 -10.71 -19.13
N GLU A 1024 26.98 -10.93 -19.08
CA GLU A 1024 27.57 -12.22 -19.48
C GLU A 1024 27.18 -13.36 -18.53
N MET A 1025 27.19 -13.10 -17.21
CA MET A 1025 26.68 -14.08 -16.23
C MET A 1025 25.23 -14.48 -16.50
N ILE A 1026 24.38 -13.52 -16.89
CA ILE A 1026 22.97 -13.77 -17.22
C ILE A 1026 22.84 -14.58 -18.52
N LYS A 1027 23.68 -14.33 -19.52
CA LYS A 1027 23.72 -15.14 -20.74
C LYS A 1027 24.03 -16.60 -20.42
N GLU A 1028 25.03 -16.85 -19.58
CA GLU A 1028 25.37 -18.21 -19.17
C GLU A 1028 24.27 -18.87 -18.34
N PHE A 1029 23.66 -18.13 -17.41
CA PHE A 1029 22.48 -18.60 -16.67
C PHE A 1029 21.35 -19.00 -17.64
N ASN A 1030 21.05 -18.16 -18.64
CA ASN A 1030 19.97 -18.41 -19.59
C ASN A 1030 20.26 -19.58 -20.55
N ARG A 1031 21.53 -19.86 -20.88
CA ARG A 1031 21.93 -21.06 -21.63
C ARG A 1031 21.68 -22.34 -20.82
N SER A 1032 21.98 -22.29 -19.53
CA SER A 1032 21.87 -23.45 -18.64
C SER A 1032 20.46 -23.68 -18.06
N ASN A 1033 19.53 -22.72 -18.19
CA ASN A 1033 18.19 -22.81 -17.60
C ASN A 1033 17.09 -22.68 -18.68
N LYS A 1034 16.30 -23.74 -18.90
CA LYS A 1034 15.21 -23.74 -19.89
C LYS A 1034 13.96 -23.00 -19.41
N TRP A 1035 13.56 -23.23 -18.16
CA TRP A 1035 12.28 -22.79 -17.58
C TRP A 1035 12.36 -21.53 -16.73
N GLN A 1036 13.57 -21.08 -16.40
CA GLN A 1036 13.83 -19.83 -15.70
C GLN A 1036 14.79 -19.01 -16.53
N LYS A 1037 14.50 -17.71 -16.67
CA LYS A 1037 15.33 -16.76 -17.40
C LYS A 1037 15.56 -15.54 -16.53
N LYS A 1038 16.75 -14.95 -16.66
CA LYS A 1038 17.11 -13.66 -16.07
C LYS A 1038 17.27 -12.63 -17.20
N GLY A 1039 16.98 -11.38 -16.88
CA GLY A 1039 17.20 -10.22 -17.74
C GLY A 1039 17.85 -9.10 -16.96
N ILE A 1040 18.57 -8.22 -17.66
CA ILE A 1040 19.16 -7.00 -17.10
C ILE A 1040 18.97 -5.89 -18.12
N SER A 1041 18.65 -4.68 -17.64
CA SER A 1041 18.51 -3.49 -18.47
C SER A 1041 18.93 -2.27 -17.67
N ARG A 1042 19.55 -1.30 -18.34
CA ARG A 1042 19.71 0.07 -17.84
C ARG A 1042 19.01 1.01 -18.81
N VAL A 1043 18.33 2.01 -18.27
CA VAL A 1043 17.49 2.94 -19.05
C VAL A 1043 17.83 4.40 -18.69
N PRO A 1044 17.98 5.28 -19.69
CA PRO A 1044 18.19 6.70 -19.47
C PRO A 1044 16.87 7.44 -19.20
N ILE A 1045 16.93 8.48 -18.38
CA ILE A 1045 15.81 9.35 -18.05
C ILE A 1045 16.25 10.81 -18.16
N VAL A 1046 15.46 11.58 -18.91
CA VAL A 1046 15.53 13.05 -18.96
C VAL A 1046 14.19 13.57 -18.44
N HIS A 1047 14.23 14.43 -17.41
CA HIS A 1047 13.06 15.03 -16.80
C HIS A 1047 13.20 16.55 -16.85
N GLU A 1048 12.38 17.21 -17.66
CA GLU A 1048 12.36 18.66 -17.77
C GLU A 1048 11.53 19.24 -16.62
N VAL A 1049 12.10 20.19 -15.86
CA VAL A 1049 11.41 20.82 -14.73
C VAL A 1049 11.31 22.32 -14.93
N SER A 1050 10.27 22.93 -14.35
CA SER A 1050 10.08 24.39 -14.43
C SER A 1050 9.80 24.99 -13.07
N LEU A 1051 10.50 26.08 -12.74
CA LEU A 1051 10.26 26.87 -11.53
C LEU A 1051 8.99 27.70 -11.69
N ARG A 1052 8.34 28.05 -10.58
CA ARG A 1052 7.09 28.81 -10.60
C ARG A 1052 7.13 29.97 -9.60
N PRO A 1053 6.45 31.08 -9.92
CA PRO A 1053 6.28 32.15 -8.96
C PRO A 1053 5.66 31.63 -7.66
N THR A 1054 6.26 32.00 -6.52
CA THR A 1054 5.90 31.46 -5.20
C THR A 1054 6.04 32.52 -4.11
N PRO A 1055 5.05 32.67 -3.21
CA PRO A 1055 5.13 33.56 -2.07
C PRO A 1055 5.86 32.90 -0.89
N GLY A 1056 6.53 33.72 -0.10
CA GLY A 1056 7.14 33.34 1.18
C GLY A 1056 6.96 34.44 2.20
N LYS A 1057 6.95 34.06 3.48
CA LYS A 1057 6.95 35.00 4.61
C LYS A 1057 7.75 34.42 5.77
N VAL A 1058 8.60 35.24 6.36
CA VAL A 1058 9.45 34.90 7.51
C VAL A 1058 9.22 35.94 8.59
N SER A 1059 8.98 35.50 9.82
CA SER A 1059 8.82 36.36 10.99
C SER A 1059 9.68 35.86 12.13
N ILE A 1060 10.49 36.76 12.71
CA ILE A 1060 11.28 36.48 13.92
C ILE A 1060 10.48 36.99 15.11
N LEU A 1061 10.20 36.11 16.08
CA LEU A 1061 9.46 36.41 17.29
C LEU A 1061 10.36 37.01 18.36
N TRP A 1062 9.76 37.55 19.42
CA TRP A 1062 10.47 38.25 20.51
C TRP A 1062 11.54 37.39 21.21
N ASP A 1063 11.32 36.07 21.29
CA ASP A 1063 12.26 35.11 21.87
C ASP A 1063 13.34 34.63 20.89
N GLY A 1064 13.40 35.23 19.68
CA GLY A 1064 14.31 34.83 18.62
C GLY A 1064 13.88 33.57 17.85
N SER A 1065 12.75 32.96 18.17
CA SER A 1065 12.22 31.86 17.35
C SER A 1065 11.72 32.36 16.00
N VAL A 1066 11.80 31.53 14.96
CA VAL A 1066 11.51 31.93 13.57
C VAL A 1066 10.33 31.15 13.03
N VAL A 1067 9.30 31.86 12.56
CA VAL A 1067 8.12 31.30 11.92
C VAL A 1067 8.18 31.54 10.42
N VAL A 1068 7.93 30.49 9.64
CA VAL A 1068 7.97 30.54 8.17
C VAL A 1068 6.66 30.04 7.58
N GLU A 1069 6.14 30.79 6.62
CA GLU A 1069 4.97 30.47 5.81
C GLU A 1069 5.39 30.38 4.34
N VAL A 1070 4.93 29.34 3.64
CA VAL A 1070 5.16 29.14 2.20
C VAL A 1070 3.88 28.64 1.54
N GLY A 1071 3.71 28.93 0.25
CA GLY A 1071 2.57 28.44 -0.53
C GLY A 1071 2.55 26.92 -0.73
N GLY A 1072 3.72 26.28 -0.67
CA GLY A 1072 3.87 24.84 -0.88
C GLY A 1072 3.32 23.98 0.28
N ILE A 1073 2.82 22.79 -0.05
CA ILE A 1073 2.21 21.85 0.89
C ILE A 1073 3.15 20.68 1.19
N GLU A 1074 3.30 20.32 2.47
CA GLU A 1074 3.99 19.10 2.90
C GLU A 1074 3.12 17.87 2.62
N VAL A 1075 3.49 17.11 1.58
CA VAL A 1075 2.84 15.85 1.16
C VAL A 1075 3.71 14.61 1.46
N GLY A 1076 4.83 14.80 2.17
CA GLY A 1076 5.82 13.78 2.52
C GLY A 1076 7.20 13.98 1.90
N GLN A 1077 7.34 14.91 0.95
CA GLN A 1077 8.57 15.21 0.22
C GLN A 1077 9.64 15.95 1.04
N GLY A 1078 9.32 16.34 2.28
CA GLY A 1078 10.25 17.08 3.14
C GLY A 1078 10.41 18.54 2.73
N LEU A 1079 9.33 19.15 2.22
CA LEU A 1079 9.31 20.58 1.88
C LEU A 1079 9.69 21.43 3.10
N TRP A 1080 9.10 21.14 4.25
CA TRP A 1080 9.37 21.91 5.45
C TRP A 1080 10.80 21.76 5.94
N THR A 1081 11.38 20.57 5.83
CA THR A 1081 12.79 20.33 6.16
C THR A 1081 13.72 21.19 5.31
N LYS A 1082 13.47 21.22 4.00
CA LYS A 1082 14.27 22.01 3.05
C LYS A 1082 14.13 23.51 3.31
N VAL A 1083 12.91 23.98 3.54
CA VAL A 1083 12.65 25.39 3.89
C VAL A 1083 13.37 25.75 5.19
N LYS A 1084 13.31 24.90 6.22
CA LYS A 1084 14.07 25.11 7.47
C LYS A 1084 15.57 25.24 7.23
N GLN A 1085 16.17 24.35 6.44
CA GLN A 1085 17.60 24.42 6.10
C GLN A 1085 17.93 25.74 5.40
N MET A 1086 17.11 26.15 4.43
CA MET A 1086 17.31 27.41 3.70
C MET A 1086 17.14 28.64 4.59
N THR A 1087 16.14 28.66 5.49
CA THR A 1087 15.94 29.76 6.45
C THR A 1087 17.16 29.91 7.36
N ALA A 1088 17.64 28.80 7.93
CA ALA A 1088 18.81 28.80 8.81
C ALA A 1088 20.08 29.27 8.07
N PHE A 1089 20.30 28.76 6.86
CA PHE A 1089 21.41 29.18 6.00
C PHE A 1089 21.35 30.68 5.66
N ALA A 1090 20.19 31.20 5.25
CA ALA A 1090 20.08 32.60 4.85
C ALA A 1090 20.24 33.57 6.03
N LEU A 1091 19.71 33.24 7.21
CA LEU A 1091 19.84 34.07 8.41
C LEU A 1091 21.24 34.00 9.05
N SER A 1092 22.01 32.93 8.81
CA SER A 1092 23.38 32.81 9.35
C SER A 1092 24.33 33.87 8.78
N ALA A 1093 23.97 34.51 7.67
CA ALA A 1093 24.70 35.65 7.10
C ALA A 1093 24.82 36.86 8.05
N ILE A 1094 24.00 36.94 9.11
CA ILE A 1094 24.13 37.96 10.17
C ILE A 1094 25.40 37.75 11.02
N GLN A 1095 25.96 36.53 11.02
CA GLN A 1095 27.21 36.17 11.72
C GLN A 1095 27.19 36.55 13.20
N CYS A 1096 26.15 36.12 13.94
CA CYS A 1096 26.06 36.30 15.39
C CYS A 1096 26.26 34.96 16.13
N ASP A 1097 26.63 35.02 17.40
CA ASP A 1097 26.80 33.82 18.20
C ASP A 1097 25.43 33.12 18.41
N GLY A 1098 25.42 31.80 18.24
CA GLY A 1098 24.19 30.98 18.33
C GLY A 1098 23.46 30.78 17.00
N THR A 1099 24.00 31.25 15.85
CA THR A 1099 23.42 30.95 14.53
C THR A 1099 23.42 29.46 14.19
N GLU A 1100 24.32 28.69 14.80
CA GLU A 1100 24.41 27.23 14.62
C GLU A 1100 23.12 26.51 15.06
N ASP A 1101 22.39 27.07 16.02
CA ASP A 1101 21.14 26.52 16.57
C ASP A 1101 19.88 26.99 15.81
N LEU A 1102 20.03 27.84 14.77
CA LEU A 1102 18.89 28.41 14.04
C LEU A 1102 18.00 27.33 13.44
N LEU A 1103 18.56 26.20 13.02
CA LEU A 1103 17.79 25.11 12.44
C LEU A 1103 16.68 24.61 13.40
N GLU A 1104 16.95 24.55 14.70
CA GLU A 1104 15.96 24.15 15.70
C GLU A 1104 15.00 25.28 16.08
N LYS A 1105 15.44 26.54 15.99
CA LYS A 1105 14.60 27.74 16.20
C LYS A 1105 13.58 27.99 15.06
N VAL A 1106 13.75 27.39 13.88
CA VAL A 1106 12.83 27.58 12.73
C VAL A 1106 11.67 26.59 12.76
N ARG A 1107 10.45 27.12 12.62
CA ARG A 1107 9.20 26.36 12.44
C ARG A 1107 8.45 26.81 11.20
N VAL A 1108 8.25 25.88 10.26
CA VAL A 1108 7.32 26.08 9.13
C VAL A 1108 5.91 25.71 9.58
N ILE A 1109 4.94 26.58 9.31
CA ILE A 1109 3.53 26.38 9.71
C ILE A 1109 2.65 25.96 8.52
N GLN A 1110 1.36 25.72 8.80
CA GLN A 1110 0.40 25.31 7.78
C GLN A 1110 0.20 26.36 6.67
N SER A 1111 -0.23 25.92 5.50
CA SER A 1111 -0.78 26.82 4.48
C SER A 1111 -2.17 27.27 4.89
N ASP A 1112 -2.42 28.57 4.74
CA ASP A 1112 -3.66 29.26 5.07
C ASP A 1112 -3.94 30.31 3.99
N THR A 1113 -5.06 30.14 3.27
CA THR A 1113 -5.38 30.97 2.10
C THR A 1113 -5.64 32.44 2.41
N LEU A 1114 -5.83 32.81 3.69
CA LEU A 1114 -5.98 34.21 4.09
C LEU A 1114 -4.70 34.78 4.74
N SER A 1115 -3.73 33.93 5.12
CA SER A 1115 -2.44 34.38 5.65
C SER A 1115 -1.41 34.62 4.54
N LEU A 1116 -1.39 33.75 3.52
CA LEU A 1116 -0.46 33.82 2.39
C LEU A 1116 -1.18 33.43 1.09
N ILE A 1117 -1.46 34.43 0.24
CA ILE A 1117 -2.15 34.27 -1.05
C ILE A 1117 -1.17 33.94 -2.18
N GLN A 1118 -1.68 33.52 -3.34
CA GLN A 1118 -0.89 33.16 -4.52
C GLN A 1118 0.05 31.96 -4.31
N GLY A 1119 -0.31 31.05 -3.41
CA GLY A 1119 0.49 29.86 -3.07
C GLY A 1119 0.59 28.84 -4.20
N GLY A 1120 -0.34 28.87 -5.16
CA GLY A 1120 -0.24 28.12 -6.41
C GLY A 1120 -0.29 26.60 -6.26
N PHE A 1121 0.49 25.89 -7.09
CA PHE A 1121 0.48 24.43 -7.16
C PHE A 1121 1.67 23.81 -6.43
N THR A 1122 1.39 22.91 -5.48
CA THR A 1122 2.40 21.94 -5.03
C THR A 1122 2.53 20.81 -6.06
N ALA A 1123 3.29 21.04 -7.14
CA ALA A 1123 3.50 20.12 -8.26
C ALA A 1123 4.75 20.50 -9.07
N GLY A 1124 5.05 19.77 -10.15
CA GLY A 1124 6.12 20.12 -11.10
C GLY A 1124 7.54 19.83 -10.62
N SER A 1125 7.70 19.14 -9.49
CA SER A 1125 9.00 18.77 -8.90
C SER A 1125 9.89 19.94 -8.48
N THR A 1126 9.33 21.16 -8.39
CA THR A 1126 10.07 22.42 -8.15
C THR A 1126 9.50 23.27 -7.01
N THR A 1127 8.38 22.87 -6.41
CA THR A 1127 7.76 23.65 -5.31
C THR A 1127 8.71 23.87 -4.14
N SER A 1128 9.57 22.89 -3.82
CA SER A 1128 10.55 23.06 -2.73
C SER A 1128 11.59 24.11 -3.08
N GLU A 1129 12.13 24.06 -4.29
CA GLU A 1129 13.12 24.99 -4.81
C GLU A 1129 12.55 26.42 -4.82
N SER A 1130 11.36 26.63 -5.39
CA SER A 1130 10.72 27.95 -5.42
C SER A 1130 10.33 28.46 -4.02
N SER A 1131 9.91 27.57 -3.10
CA SER A 1131 9.62 27.96 -1.71
C SER A 1131 10.87 28.35 -0.94
N CYS A 1132 11.98 27.61 -1.12
CA CYS A 1132 13.27 27.95 -0.52
C CYS A 1132 13.75 29.30 -1.01
N GLU A 1133 13.65 29.59 -2.30
CA GLU A 1133 14.08 30.87 -2.86
C GLU A 1133 13.21 32.03 -2.35
N ALA A 1134 11.88 31.88 -2.31
CA ALA A 1134 11.00 32.90 -1.74
C ALA A 1134 11.36 33.22 -0.27
N VAL A 1135 11.70 32.19 0.52
CA VAL A 1135 12.13 32.33 1.91
C VAL A 1135 13.51 32.95 2.02
N ARG A 1136 14.46 32.60 1.13
CA ARG A 1136 15.78 33.22 1.07
C ARG A 1136 15.67 34.73 0.85
N LEU A 1137 14.80 35.16 -0.08
CA LEU A 1137 14.53 36.58 -0.32
C LEU A 1137 13.94 37.28 0.92
N CYS A 1138 13.04 36.62 1.64
CA CYS A 1138 12.52 37.16 2.91
C CYS A 1138 13.63 37.30 3.96
N CYS A 1139 14.48 36.28 4.10
CA CYS A 1139 15.61 36.30 5.02
C CYS A 1139 16.60 37.42 4.66
N ASN A 1140 16.95 37.60 3.39
CA ASN A 1140 17.86 38.67 2.96
C ASN A 1140 17.37 40.05 3.44
N ALA A 1141 16.07 40.34 3.27
CA ALA A 1141 15.47 41.59 3.76
C ALA A 1141 15.55 41.74 5.28
N LEU A 1142 15.51 40.64 6.04
CA LEU A 1142 15.71 40.66 7.50
C LEU A 1142 17.18 40.83 7.87
N VAL A 1143 18.10 40.19 7.13
CA VAL A 1143 19.55 40.36 7.30
C VAL A 1143 19.93 41.82 7.08
N GLU A 1144 19.47 42.46 5.99
CA GLU A 1144 19.70 43.88 5.71
C GLU A 1144 19.26 44.80 6.86
N ARG A 1145 18.16 44.47 7.55
CA ARG A 1145 17.66 45.24 8.69
C ARG A 1145 18.45 45.00 9.98
N LEU A 1146 18.96 43.79 10.17
CA LEU A 1146 19.59 43.34 11.42
C LEU A 1146 21.11 43.53 11.44
N THR A 1147 21.78 43.48 10.30
CA THR A 1147 23.24 43.59 10.19
C THR A 1147 23.76 44.91 10.78
N PRO A 1148 23.23 46.11 10.44
CA PRO A 1148 23.73 47.36 11.02
C PRO A 1148 23.56 47.42 12.54
N LEU A 1149 22.45 46.89 13.05
CA LEU A 1149 22.21 46.81 14.49
C LEU A 1149 23.19 45.87 15.17
N LYS A 1150 23.46 44.72 14.57
CA LYS A 1150 24.43 43.76 15.06
C LYS A 1150 25.83 44.36 15.08
N GLU A 1151 26.24 45.06 14.03
CA GLU A 1151 27.56 45.74 13.95
C GLU A 1151 27.70 46.79 15.06
N ASN A 1152 26.69 47.65 15.26
CA ASN A 1152 26.68 48.63 16.35
C ASN A 1152 26.76 47.97 17.75
N LEU A 1153 26.05 46.86 17.96
CA LEU A 1153 26.13 46.13 19.22
C LEU A 1153 27.47 45.44 19.41
N GLN A 1154 28.10 44.99 18.32
CA GLN A 1154 29.40 44.34 18.35
C GLN A 1154 30.54 45.32 18.66
N GLU A 1155 30.40 46.59 18.29
CA GLU A 1155 31.31 47.65 18.74
C GLU A 1155 31.22 47.87 20.27
N GLN A 1156 30.05 47.62 20.86
CA GLN A 1156 29.82 47.78 22.30
C GLN A 1156 30.09 46.50 23.11
N MET A 1157 30.00 45.33 22.48
CA MET A 1157 30.12 44.01 23.08
C MET A 1157 30.97 43.10 22.20
N CYS A 1158 32.03 42.47 22.73
CA CYS A 1158 32.95 41.63 21.93
C CYS A 1158 32.28 40.49 21.13
N SER A 1159 31.08 40.05 21.54
CA SER A 1159 30.24 39.10 20.81
C SER A 1159 28.75 39.45 21.02
N VAL A 1160 27.95 39.28 19.96
CA VAL A 1160 26.50 39.51 19.99
C VAL A 1160 25.80 38.16 19.81
N LYS A 1161 25.03 37.75 20.82
CA LYS A 1161 24.17 36.56 20.75
C LYS A 1161 22.89 36.87 19.97
N TRP A 1162 22.37 35.87 19.24
CA TRP A 1162 21.10 35.97 18.51
C TRP A 1162 19.96 36.56 19.37
N ASP A 1163 19.74 36.01 20.56
CA ASP A 1163 18.61 36.44 21.41
C ASP A 1163 18.75 37.91 21.87
N ILE A 1164 19.98 38.40 22.07
CA ILE A 1164 20.26 39.80 22.43
C ILE A 1164 19.99 40.72 21.23
N LEU A 1165 20.46 40.32 20.04
CA LEU A 1165 20.21 41.07 18.81
C LEU A 1165 18.71 41.27 18.57
N ILE A 1166 17.92 40.20 18.71
CA ILE A 1166 16.46 40.26 18.49
C ILE A 1166 15.77 41.13 19.55
N LEU A 1167 16.18 41.04 20.81
CA LEU A 1167 15.64 41.88 21.88
C LEU A 1167 15.94 43.38 21.63
N GLN A 1168 17.13 43.69 21.14
CA GLN A 1168 17.49 45.07 20.76
C GLN A 1168 16.78 45.54 19.50
N ALA A 1169 16.57 44.66 18.52
CA ALA A 1169 15.81 44.99 17.33
C ALA A 1169 14.37 45.39 17.68
N HIS A 1170 13.77 44.67 18.64
CA HIS A 1170 12.47 45.04 19.18
C HIS A 1170 12.48 46.35 19.96
N SER A 1171 13.48 46.60 20.82
CA SER A 1171 13.57 47.86 21.58
C SER A 1171 13.70 49.08 20.67
N GLN A 1172 14.27 48.89 19.48
CA GLN A 1172 14.43 49.91 18.44
C GLN A 1172 13.34 49.89 17.36
N ALA A 1173 12.25 49.15 17.59
CA ALA A 1173 11.10 49.06 16.68
C ALA A 1173 11.46 48.62 15.24
N VAL A 1174 12.48 47.77 15.08
CA VAL A 1174 12.83 47.15 13.80
C VAL A 1174 11.71 46.18 13.39
N ASN A 1175 11.27 46.26 12.14
CA ASN A 1175 10.28 45.31 11.61
C ASN A 1175 10.92 43.93 11.35
N LEU A 1176 10.60 42.96 12.21
CA LEU A 1176 11.10 41.58 12.18
C LEU A 1176 10.23 40.61 11.36
N SER A 1177 9.37 41.14 10.48
CA SER A 1177 8.61 40.36 9.51
C SER A 1177 8.93 40.79 8.08
N ALA A 1178 9.14 39.82 7.20
CA ALA A 1178 9.36 40.06 5.78
C ALA A 1178 8.55 39.06 4.94
N SER A 1179 7.99 39.56 3.84
CA SER A 1179 7.27 38.76 2.84
C SER A 1179 7.77 39.10 1.45
N SER A 1180 7.96 38.08 0.61
CA SER A 1180 8.47 38.22 -0.75
C SER A 1180 7.69 37.33 -1.70
N TYR A 1181 7.58 37.76 -2.95
CA TYR A 1181 7.05 36.95 -4.05
C TYR A 1181 8.19 36.63 -5.01
N TYR A 1182 8.66 35.39 -4.98
CA TYR A 1182 9.70 34.95 -5.90
C TYR A 1182 9.11 34.81 -7.30
N VAL A 1183 9.79 35.39 -8.29
CA VAL A 1183 9.49 35.22 -9.72
C VAL A 1183 10.78 34.71 -10.38
N PRO A 1184 10.79 33.50 -10.96
CA PRO A 1184 11.97 32.99 -11.67
C PRO A 1184 12.32 33.87 -12.88
N GLU A 1185 13.60 34.10 -13.12
CA GLU A 1185 14.06 34.76 -14.35
C GLU A 1185 13.80 33.86 -15.57
N PHE A 1186 13.50 34.46 -16.73
CA PHE A 1186 13.12 33.72 -17.93
C PHE A 1186 14.16 32.67 -18.36
N THR A 1187 15.45 32.97 -18.19
CA THR A 1187 16.59 32.08 -18.49
C THR A 1187 16.76 30.93 -17.50
N SER A 1188 16.27 31.05 -16.26
CA SER A 1188 16.33 30.01 -15.22
C SER A 1188 15.00 29.27 -15.01
N MET A 1189 13.96 29.61 -15.79
CA MET A 1189 12.62 29.03 -15.66
C MET A 1189 12.56 27.53 -15.97
N GLN A 1190 13.44 27.01 -16.82
CA GLN A 1190 13.46 25.62 -17.26
C GLN A 1190 14.89 25.07 -17.23
N TYR A 1191 15.08 23.91 -16.62
CA TYR A 1191 16.36 23.19 -16.67
C TYR A 1191 16.12 21.68 -16.68
N PRO A 1192 16.99 20.88 -17.34
CA PRO A 1192 16.87 19.43 -17.36
C PRO A 1192 17.41 18.80 -16.06
N LYS A 1193 16.67 17.87 -15.46
CA LYS A 1193 17.20 16.93 -14.47
C LYS A 1193 17.46 15.59 -15.15
N LEU A 1194 18.68 15.07 -15.03
CA LEU A 1194 19.16 13.89 -15.76
C LEU A 1194 19.43 12.74 -14.79
N TRP A 1195 18.94 11.55 -15.10
CA TRP A 1195 19.10 10.35 -14.28
C TRP A 1195 19.33 9.12 -15.15
N CYS A 1196 20.12 8.17 -14.66
CA CYS A 1196 20.22 6.83 -15.24
C CYS A 1196 19.86 5.80 -14.17
N CYS A 1197 19.05 4.80 -14.52
CA CYS A 1197 18.68 3.71 -13.61
C CYS A 1197 19.06 2.35 -14.20
N SER A 1198 19.54 1.44 -13.36
CA SER A 1198 19.76 0.04 -13.72
C SER A 1198 18.83 -0.84 -12.90
N GLU A 1199 18.04 -1.68 -13.56
CA GLU A 1199 17.23 -2.68 -12.87
C GLU A 1199 18.06 -3.96 -12.70
N ARG A 1200 18.22 -4.39 -11.44
CA ARG A 1200 18.79 -5.70 -11.15
C ARG A 1200 17.67 -6.74 -11.27
N GLY A 1201 17.74 -7.60 -12.28
CA GLY A 1201 17.01 -8.86 -12.24
C GLY A 1201 17.43 -9.63 -10.99
N GLY A 1202 16.45 -9.94 -10.13
CA GLY A 1202 16.67 -10.57 -8.82
C GLY A 1202 17.55 -11.82 -8.90
N GLY A 1203 18.68 -11.76 -8.22
CA GLY A 1203 19.58 -12.88 -7.95
C GLY A 1203 20.39 -12.51 -6.72
N LYS A 1204 20.36 -13.39 -5.71
CA LYS A 1204 21.08 -13.23 -4.46
C LYS A 1204 22.58 -13.06 -4.76
N SER A 1205 23.20 -12.06 -4.15
CA SER A 1205 24.66 -11.94 -4.10
C SER A 1205 25.11 -12.39 -2.72
N SER A 1206 25.57 -13.64 -2.61
CA SER A 1206 26.46 -14.05 -1.53
C SER A 1206 27.90 -13.97 -2.05
N ASP A 1207 28.75 -13.38 -1.21
CA ASP A 1207 30.20 -13.26 -1.29
C ASP A 1207 30.75 -12.38 -2.43
N TRP A 1208 31.54 -11.37 -2.06
CA TRP A 1208 33.00 -11.38 -2.17
C TRP A 1208 33.56 -10.09 -1.53
N GLY A 1209 34.52 -10.28 -0.62
CA GLY A 1209 35.09 -9.24 0.22
C GLY A 1209 36.15 -8.36 -0.43
N ASN A 1210 36.45 -7.28 0.32
CA ASN A 1210 37.68 -6.48 0.34
C ASN A 1210 38.56 -6.49 -0.93
N HIS A 1211 38.45 -5.42 -1.73
CA HIS A 1211 39.65 -4.77 -2.25
C HIS A 1211 39.48 -3.25 -2.22
N ASN A 1212 40.39 -2.62 -1.49
CA ASN A 1212 40.64 -1.18 -1.45
C ASN A 1212 40.84 -0.65 -2.88
N PHE A 1213 40.11 0.40 -3.24
CA PHE A 1213 40.58 1.37 -4.21
C PHE A 1213 40.28 2.76 -3.68
N GLU A 1214 41.38 3.45 -3.38
CA GLU A 1214 41.47 4.89 -3.14
C GLU A 1214 40.89 5.64 -4.36
N SER A 1215 40.13 6.69 -4.07
CA SER A 1215 39.72 7.73 -5.02
C SER A 1215 40.56 8.97 -4.79
#